data_AF-A0A815AIY4-F1
#
_entry.id   AF-A0A815AIY4-F1
#
_cell.length_a   1.000
_cell.length_b   1.000
_cell.length_c   1.000
_cell.angle_alpha   90.00
_cell.angle_beta   90.00
_cell.angle_gamma   90.00
#
_symmetry.space_group_name_H-M   'P 1'
#
loop_
_entity.id
_entity.type
_entity.pdbx_description
1 polymer ?
#
loop_
_entity_poly.entity_id
_entity_poly.type
_entity_poly.pdbx_seq_one_letter_code
_entity_poly.pdbx_strand_id
1 'polypeptide(L)'
;MVGNNTITIRNSLVIGAITPNDCGDIIDQASININYSQKAVPIVSASSSAGNAGGRSGIVFPSMGQSNMMPIHRFSGMESYPTIDGLMIVTNVTLAFFNNMCSSCQDFAFQVNQGNNDGQFPITTNRMFVYTTSQTNLISNGWPNLDVVNPARCEDMDCDGLKKDLFIDEDGTLFGQPSSVFSDSEHFWGNQQHGVGDFRIPSAALTDVNGQIINITSIYPYRGISRGPTCTYQTSWQMYLCANTTDYRMLIIESMDSDTETRRLSPVAIMSDNGYIDLINGPEDVGWCNGYSCGMRISTFMALIESNHQYLIYLSSTQPNGMRFRIINSNASIVNILALQYDSLQQIDVYANGNYVPPINQNMNYSYMMLMDTLNTLTLSSPVGSNFFNRTTKMAYFVIDGATVIDLKISPLIVLTFGLPPQTPVSFFSTNLVSNLAALLGVPANMIVRVNIVSANNNTRVRRQYSNAGSYQLRVEIRSSPVQSLSGNFSATTQLMANLTSIIINQYQSGELQMAWANCTGTNGTAPSSLTIQEPNNQTSFPLSVIARIALVTPPASCREQSPCTTQPVLVAYDSAGNVIQNLGSIQYPWQVVASIVSQPNVTVPGAIANYTNGQTQYSNFGLPYIGTYQVIFTFIQPNGVSISFITNASMTANSSSVTVGQASLAVTVVEPIYVVTVNQPFNISVRPIDSITGGQLGQICWNNWTWTANVSLYTLSQSNPHGALVISTTSITIVNPIANIVQVTNLMIDHIGMYILSIRLVSSNNQYSLHVTSNGILAIANGTVLQTDSGQPLTYVTLAGSIIASFLTPSNPAANSQSFSNLSSSTNLAGYNVTGYSYNGVVRSLQPNTQTSNQDSSSSTLNIGVVIGAVIGAVLGVSIIVLGTFFGYRAYKNKIKPVRLLDDPDAANSFEPQSRRNGESSLKIEPTDSALNSPIQNPSPIEHGSNIIRDVSVKNPTVSLPVNRVNSPSILNTPRAPSAAISVTMLDFTRQANGQHMNCKMPDVELIKFE
;
A
#
# COMPACT_ATOMS: atom_id res chain seq x y z
N MET A 1 15.99 9.75 4.19
CA MET A 1 16.19 10.75 5.28
C MET A 1 16.68 12.08 4.71
N VAL A 2 16.55 13.22 5.43
CA VAL A 2 17.05 14.53 4.94
C VAL A 2 18.48 14.77 5.43
N GLY A 3 19.44 14.69 4.50
CA GLY A 3 20.81 15.13 4.66
C GLY A 3 21.34 15.55 3.29
N ASN A 4 22.01 16.70 3.21
CA ASN A 4 22.68 17.15 1.99
C ASN A 4 24.07 16.52 1.97
N ASN A 5 24.24 15.49 1.15
CA ASN A 5 25.44 14.66 1.10
C ASN A 5 26.21 14.96 -0.18
N THR A 6 27.47 15.38 -0.06
CA THR A 6 28.32 15.68 -1.22
C THR A 6 29.64 14.95 -1.13
N ILE A 7 29.95 14.13 -2.14
CA ILE A 7 31.27 13.53 -2.34
C ILE A 7 32.02 14.41 -3.34
N THR A 8 33.30 14.72 -3.07
CA THR A 8 34.14 15.51 -3.99
C THR A 8 35.46 14.79 -4.25
N ILE A 9 35.69 14.36 -5.50
CA ILE A 9 36.95 13.81 -5.98
C ILE A 9 37.64 14.91 -6.79
N ARG A 10 38.88 15.29 -6.42
CA ARG A 10 39.57 16.39 -7.08
C ARG A 10 41.09 16.30 -7.08
N ASN A 11 41.71 16.88 -8.10
CA ASN A 11 43.17 16.95 -8.28
C ASN A 11 43.84 15.56 -8.32
N SER A 12 43.17 14.56 -8.90
CA SER A 12 43.52 13.14 -8.82
C SER A 12 43.90 12.54 -10.18
N LEU A 13 44.70 11.47 -10.14
CA LEU A 13 44.98 10.60 -11.28
C LEU A 13 44.43 9.20 -10.98
N VAL A 14 43.49 8.73 -11.80
CA VAL A 14 42.88 7.39 -11.70
C VAL A 14 43.36 6.56 -12.89
N ILE A 15 43.76 5.31 -12.66
CA ILE A 15 44.55 4.52 -13.61
C ILE A 15 44.00 3.10 -13.76
N GLY A 16 43.67 2.70 -15.00
CA GLY A 16 43.41 1.31 -15.38
C GLY A 16 44.69 0.45 -15.48
N ALA A 17 44.62 -0.69 -16.16
CA ALA A 17 45.77 -1.53 -16.46
C ALA A 17 46.64 -0.89 -17.56
N ILE A 18 47.90 -0.58 -17.23
CA ILE A 18 48.86 0.02 -18.18
C ILE A 18 49.47 -1.06 -19.08
N THR A 19 49.67 -2.26 -18.55
CA THR A 19 50.30 -3.40 -19.22
C THR A 19 49.53 -4.70 -18.95
N PRO A 20 49.69 -5.75 -19.78
CA PRO A 20 49.10 -7.06 -19.51
C PRO A 20 49.57 -7.72 -18.20
N ASN A 21 50.67 -7.24 -17.60
CA ASN A 21 51.15 -7.74 -16.31
C ASN A 21 50.33 -7.16 -15.14
N ASP A 22 49.80 -5.94 -15.26
CA ASP A 22 48.96 -5.31 -14.22
C ASP A 22 47.59 -6.04 -14.09
N CYS A 23 47.21 -6.87 -15.07
CA CYS A 23 46.09 -7.82 -14.99
C CYS A 23 46.30 -8.93 -13.94
N GLY A 24 47.51 -9.07 -13.39
CA GLY A 24 47.86 -10.01 -12.32
C GLY A 24 47.74 -9.46 -10.90
N ASP A 25 47.36 -8.18 -10.72
CA ASP A 25 47.17 -7.54 -9.41
C ASP A 25 45.87 -8.03 -8.71
N ILE A 26 45.75 -9.33 -8.47
CA ILE A 26 44.61 -9.95 -7.78
C ILE A 26 44.81 -9.80 -6.27
N ILE A 27 43.79 -9.29 -5.58
CA ILE A 27 43.78 -9.19 -4.11
C ILE A 27 43.72 -10.60 -3.51
N ASP A 28 44.72 -10.99 -2.70
CA ASP A 28 44.88 -12.35 -2.16
C ASP A 28 43.68 -12.81 -1.31
N GLN A 29 42.84 -13.66 -1.91
CA GLN A 29 41.60 -14.15 -1.35
C GLN A 29 41.77 -15.03 -0.09
N ALA A 30 42.99 -15.53 0.19
CA ALA A 30 43.27 -16.34 1.38
C ALA A 30 43.47 -15.52 2.67
N SER A 31 43.76 -14.22 2.54
CA SER A 31 43.94 -13.33 3.69
C SER A 31 42.62 -13.05 4.40
N ILE A 32 42.58 -13.20 5.74
CA ILE A 32 41.36 -13.02 6.53
C ILE A 32 40.86 -11.56 6.48
N ASN A 33 41.78 -10.60 6.39
CA ASN A 33 41.44 -9.19 6.16
C ASN A 33 40.77 -9.02 4.80
N ILE A 34 41.29 -9.69 3.76
CA ILE A 34 40.76 -9.61 2.40
C ILE A 34 39.43 -10.36 2.26
N ASN A 35 39.17 -11.41 3.03
CA ASN A 35 37.84 -12.04 3.08
C ASN A 35 36.78 -11.03 3.57
N TYR A 36 37.08 -10.24 4.62
CA TYR A 36 36.24 -9.10 4.99
C TYR A 36 36.26 -7.98 3.93
N SER A 37 37.38 -7.75 3.22
CA SER A 37 37.44 -6.80 2.09
C SER A 37 36.66 -7.25 0.85
N GLN A 38 36.40 -8.54 0.61
CA GLN A 38 35.53 -9.00 -0.49
C GLN A 38 34.07 -8.56 -0.28
N LYS A 39 33.66 -8.35 0.98
CA LYS A 39 32.42 -7.63 1.29
C LYS A 39 32.57 -6.11 1.19
N ALA A 40 33.79 -5.57 1.28
CA ALA A 40 34.06 -4.12 1.19
C ALA A 40 34.16 -3.59 -0.26
N VAL A 41 34.47 -4.45 -1.24
CA VAL A 41 34.58 -4.08 -2.65
C VAL A 41 33.19 -3.88 -3.27
N PRO A 42 32.97 -2.82 -4.08
CA PRO A 42 31.72 -2.62 -4.82
C PRO A 42 31.43 -3.80 -5.77
N ILE A 43 30.16 -4.23 -5.85
CA ILE A 43 29.71 -5.07 -6.96
C ILE A 43 29.59 -4.14 -8.16
N VAL A 44 30.38 -4.41 -9.19
CA VAL A 44 30.48 -3.57 -10.39
C VAL A 44 29.90 -4.24 -11.64
N SER A 45 29.47 -5.51 -11.53
CA SER A 45 28.63 -6.19 -12.52
C SER A 45 27.99 -7.45 -11.95
N ALA A 46 26.68 -7.65 -12.17
CA ALA A 46 26.00 -8.94 -11.96
C ALA A 46 25.85 -9.77 -13.26
N SER A 47 26.17 -9.17 -14.42
CA SER A 47 25.96 -9.79 -15.73
C SER A 47 26.96 -10.91 -16.06
N SER A 48 26.44 -12.11 -16.33
CA SER A 48 27.20 -13.24 -16.89
C SER A 48 27.42 -13.14 -18.41
N SER A 49 26.76 -12.21 -19.10
CA SER A 49 26.91 -11.98 -20.54
C SER A 49 27.92 -10.88 -20.88
N ALA A 50 28.21 -9.96 -19.95
CA ALA A 50 29.35 -9.06 -20.01
C ALA A 50 30.57 -9.71 -19.32
N GLY A 51 31.14 -10.75 -19.97
CA GLY A 51 32.13 -11.65 -19.38
C GLY A 51 33.41 -10.98 -18.88
N ASN A 52 33.40 -10.55 -17.61
CA ASN A 52 34.44 -9.75 -16.96
C ASN A 52 34.78 -10.30 -15.56
N ALA A 53 35.56 -11.37 -15.50
CA ALA A 53 36.01 -11.94 -14.23
C ALA A 53 37.29 -11.25 -13.69
N GLY A 54 37.20 -9.95 -13.39
CA GLY A 54 38.29 -9.20 -12.73
C GLY A 54 38.78 -7.89 -13.39
N GLY A 55 37.90 -7.09 -14.00
CA GLY A 55 38.25 -5.75 -14.52
C GLY A 55 38.41 -4.69 -13.43
N ARG A 56 39.14 -3.61 -13.71
CA ARG A 56 39.35 -2.47 -12.79
C ARG A 56 38.28 -1.39 -12.99
N SER A 57 37.68 -0.94 -11.90
CA SER A 57 36.76 0.21 -11.87
C SER A 57 37.47 1.44 -11.30
N GLY A 58 37.38 2.59 -11.98
CA GLY A 58 38.04 3.84 -11.57
C GLY A 58 37.28 4.58 -10.47
N ILE A 59 36.10 5.09 -10.79
CA ILE A 59 35.18 5.80 -9.90
C ILE A 59 33.81 5.11 -9.96
N VAL A 60 33.20 4.84 -8.81
CA VAL A 60 31.88 4.18 -8.72
C VAL A 60 30.80 5.19 -8.35
N PHE A 61 29.59 5.03 -8.88
CA PHE A 61 28.45 5.90 -8.57
C PHE A 61 28.12 5.97 -7.07
N PRO A 62 27.63 7.13 -6.58
CA PRO A 62 27.39 7.34 -5.16
C PRO A 62 26.09 6.67 -4.68
N SER A 63 26.23 5.57 -3.93
CA SER A 63 25.23 5.12 -2.97
C SER A 63 25.28 5.97 -1.70
N MET A 64 24.15 6.50 -1.25
CA MET A 64 24.05 7.32 -0.03
C MET A 64 22.81 6.92 0.79
N GLY A 65 23.04 6.50 2.04
CA GLY A 65 22.03 5.93 2.94
C GLY A 65 22.50 5.94 4.40
N GLN A 66 21.72 5.34 5.30
CA GLN A 66 22.05 5.29 6.74
C GLN A 66 22.99 4.15 7.13
N SER A 67 22.93 3.03 6.41
CA SER A 67 23.66 1.79 6.70
C SER A 67 23.72 0.86 5.49
N ASN A 68 24.83 0.14 5.38
CA ASN A 68 25.03 -1.01 4.49
C ASN A 68 25.29 -2.32 5.28
N MET A 69 25.09 -2.30 6.61
CA MET A 69 25.34 -3.40 7.55
C MET A 69 26.67 -4.16 7.36
N MET A 70 27.72 -3.52 6.85
CA MET A 70 29.06 -4.12 6.77
C MET A 70 29.58 -4.43 8.19
N PRO A 71 30.21 -5.60 8.47
CA PRO A 71 30.60 -6.67 7.54
C PRO A 71 29.62 -7.86 7.51
N ILE A 72 28.39 -7.70 8.01
CA ILE A 72 27.34 -8.73 7.88
C ILE A 72 26.90 -8.80 6.42
N HIS A 73 26.57 -7.65 5.84
CA HIS A 73 26.23 -7.47 4.42
C HIS A 73 27.43 -6.91 3.63
N ARG A 74 27.25 -6.68 2.32
CA ARG A 74 28.29 -6.09 1.46
C ARG A 74 28.21 -4.57 1.52
N PHE A 75 29.36 -3.91 1.57
CA PHE A 75 29.53 -2.46 1.45
C PHE A 75 28.89 -1.88 0.18
N SER A 76 28.84 -2.69 -0.89
CA SER A 76 28.18 -2.36 -2.15
C SER A 76 26.66 -2.29 -2.07
N GLY A 77 26.06 -3.02 -1.12
CA GLY A 77 24.63 -3.06 -0.93
C GLY A 77 24.17 -1.88 -0.06
N MET A 78 22.88 -1.59 -0.13
CA MET A 78 22.22 -0.72 0.83
C MET A 78 21.23 -1.54 1.64
N GLU A 79 21.28 -1.38 2.95
CA GLU A 79 20.46 -2.11 3.93
C GLU A 79 19.67 -1.10 4.78
N SER A 80 19.32 0.01 4.14
CA SER A 80 18.55 1.15 4.64
C SER A 80 18.16 2.01 3.43
N TYR A 81 17.01 2.68 3.50
CA TYR A 81 16.53 3.51 2.39
C TYR A 81 17.54 4.62 1.99
N PRO A 82 17.53 5.04 0.70
CA PRO A 82 18.36 6.14 0.24
C PRO A 82 18.10 7.46 0.95
N THR A 83 19.09 8.34 0.90
CA THR A 83 18.92 9.74 1.32
C THR A 83 18.01 10.47 0.33
N ILE A 84 17.45 11.61 0.74
CA ILE A 84 16.51 12.38 -0.11
C ILE A 84 17.26 13.40 -1.00
N ASP A 85 18.56 13.58 -0.76
CA ASP A 85 19.47 14.43 -1.50
C ASP A 85 20.86 13.79 -1.49
N GLY A 86 21.70 14.15 -2.45
CA GLY A 86 23.01 13.55 -2.70
C GLY A 86 23.65 14.04 -4.00
N LEU A 87 24.98 14.12 -4.04
CA LEU A 87 25.77 14.54 -5.22
C LEU A 87 27.20 13.98 -5.17
N MET A 88 27.75 13.56 -6.32
CA MET A 88 29.20 13.44 -6.49
C MET A 88 29.73 14.51 -7.45
N ILE A 89 30.80 15.21 -7.06
CA ILE A 89 31.52 16.17 -7.90
C ILE A 89 32.91 15.60 -8.22
N VAL A 90 33.27 15.50 -9.50
CA VAL A 90 34.60 15.07 -9.95
C VAL A 90 35.25 16.20 -10.75
N THR A 91 36.32 16.81 -10.23
CA THR A 91 36.88 18.05 -10.81
C THR A 91 38.40 18.07 -10.85
N ASN A 92 38.99 18.44 -11.99
CA ASN A 92 40.44 18.41 -12.21
C ASN A 92 41.01 17.00 -11.99
N VAL A 93 40.49 16.00 -12.73
CA VAL A 93 40.83 14.58 -12.58
C VAL A 93 41.25 13.98 -13.91
N THR A 94 42.38 13.25 -13.88
CA THR A 94 42.91 12.52 -15.04
C THR A 94 42.46 11.05 -15.00
N LEU A 95 41.87 10.57 -16.10
CA LEU A 95 41.39 9.21 -16.29
C LEU A 95 42.28 8.49 -17.33
N ALA A 96 43.22 7.69 -16.83
CA ALA A 96 44.29 7.13 -17.63
C ALA A 96 44.19 5.61 -17.83
N PHE A 97 44.50 5.13 -19.03
CA PHE A 97 44.68 3.71 -19.36
C PHE A 97 43.46 2.79 -19.19
N PHE A 98 42.22 3.30 -19.10
CA PHE A 98 41.02 2.47 -19.06
C PHE A 98 40.71 1.87 -20.44
N ASN A 99 41.02 0.58 -20.62
CA ASN A 99 40.97 -0.14 -21.89
C ASN A 99 40.74 -1.65 -21.67
N ASN A 100 40.59 -2.38 -22.78
CA ASN A 100 40.53 -3.85 -22.80
C ASN A 100 41.95 -4.47 -22.81
N MET A 101 42.83 -4.06 -21.88
CA MET A 101 44.22 -4.58 -21.81
C MET A 101 44.31 -6.02 -21.31
N CYS A 102 43.31 -6.46 -20.55
CA CYS A 102 43.23 -7.80 -19.98
C CYS A 102 42.29 -8.67 -20.84
N SER A 103 42.75 -9.83 -21.30
CA SER A 103 42.05 -10.62 -22.34
C SER A 103 40.70 -11.23 -21.92
N SER A 104 40.32 -11.11 -20.64
CA SER A 104 39.08 -11.61 -20.04
C SER A 104 38.36 -10.57 -19.19
N CYS A 105 38.83 -9.31 -19.21
CA CYS A 105 38.42 -8.26 -18.28
C CYS A 105 38.50 -6.87 -18.95
N GLN A 106 37.45 -6.07 -18.82
CA GLN A 106 37.41 -4.68 -19.27
C GLN A 106 37.53 -3.74 -18.08
N ASP A 107 38.43 -2.76 -18.17
CA ASP A 107 38.54 -1.69 -17.18
C ASP A 107 37.61 -0.54 -17.55
N PHE A 108 36.93 0.06 -16.57
CA PHE A 108 36.00 1.19 -16.78
C PHE A 108 36.35 2.38 -15.89
N ALA A 109 36.40 3.58 -16.49
CA ALA A 109 36.77 4.80 -15.78
C ALA A 109 35.70 5.24 -14.77
N PHE A 110 34.42 5.18 -15.17
CA PHE A 110 33.25 5.29 -14.31
C PHE A 110 32.40 4.02 -14.37
N GLN A 111 31.82 3.61 -13.25
CA GLN A 111 30.97 2.43 -13.20
C GLN A 111 29.82 2.59 -12.20
N VAL A 112 28.63 2.15 -12.57
CA VAL A 112 27.47 2.17 -11.69
C VAL A 112 27.61 1.10 -10.59
N ASN A 113 27.13 1.37 -9.37
CA ASN A 113 27.17 0.41 -8.27
C ASN A 113 26.07 -0.65 -8.48
N GLN A 114 26.41 -1.69 -9.25
CA GLN A 114 25.61 -2.89 -9.51
C GLN A 114 25.25 -3.71 -8.23
N GLY A 115 25.69 -3.29 -7.05
CA GLY A 115 25.21 -3.81 -5.75
C GLY A 115 24.02 -3.05 -5.15
N ASN A 116 23.62 -1.90 -5.69
CA ASN A 116 22.60 -1.01 -5.13
C ASN A 116 21.37 -0.93 -6.04
N ASN A 117 20.27 -1.56 -5.63
CA ASN A 117 19.05 -1.65 -6.44
C ASN A 117 18.15 -0.40 -6.34
N ASP A 118 18.28 0.40 -5.28
CA ASP A 118 17.30 1.44 -4.91
C ASP A 118 17.41 2.72 -5.74
N GLY A 119 18.57 3.39 -5.61
CA GLY A 119 18.76 4.76 -6.05
C GLY A 119 20.20 5.21 -5.88
N GLN A 120 20.74 5.89 -6.88
CA GLN A 120 22.11 6.39 -6.94
C GLN A 120 22.08 7.87 -7.33
N PHE A 121 22.95 8.66 -6.73
CA PHE A 121 22.89 10.12 -6.89
C PHE A 121 23.69 10.61 -8.09
N PRO A 122 23.34 11.78 -8.67
CA PRO A 122 24.02 12.28 -9.85
C PRO A 122 25.52 12.49 -9.66
N ILE A 123 26.28 12.30 -10.75
CA ILE A 123 27.68 12.72 -10.85
C ILE A 123 27.75 14.00 -11.70
N THR A 124 28.48 15.01 -11.23
CA THR A 124 28.78 16.24 -11.97
C THR A 124 30.29 16.37 -12.18
N THR A 125 30.73 16.69 -13.40
CA THR A 125 32.15 16.74 -13.76
C THR A 125 32.54 18.01 -14.50
N ASN A 126 33.77 18.49 -14.23
CA ASN A 126 34.43 19.54 -14.99
C ASN A 126 35.95 19.41 -14.92
N ARG A 127 36.69 19.97 -15.89
CA ARG A 127 38.17 19.88 -15.98
C ARG A 127 38.69 18.43 -15.95
N MET A 128 38.05 17.54 -16.68
CA MET A 128 38.47 16.14 -16.84
C MET A 128 39.60 16.03 -17.87
N PHE A 129 40.50 15.08 -17.68
CA PHE A 129 41.59 14.79 -18.62
C PHE A 129 41.63 13.31 -18.98
N VAL A 130 41.20 12.95 -20.19
CA VAL A 130 41.19 11.56 -20.67
C VAL A 130 42.52 11.24 -21.35
N TYR A 131 43.27 10.25 -20.86
CA TYR A 131 44.60 9.90 -21.40
C TYR A 131 44.73 8.41 -21.73
N THR A 132 44.88 8.08 -23.02
CA THR A 132 45.01 6.68 -23.49
C THR A 132 43.92 5.78 -22.90
N THR A 133 42.69 6.26 -22.88
CA THR A 133 41.48 5.57 -22.39
C THR A 133 40.51 5.44 -23.56
N SER A 134 39.92 4.27 -23.75
CA SER A 134 38.96 4.04 -24.85
C SER A 134 37.60 4.66 -24.53
N GLN A 135 36.93 5.24 -25.53
CA GLN A 135 35.57 5.77 -25.40
C GLN A 135 34.60 4.69 -24.88
N THR A 136 34.75 3.45 -25.34
CA THR A 136 33.95 2.28 -24.89
C THR A 136 34.14 1.91 -23.42
N ASN A 137 35.19 2.45 -22.78
CA ASN A 137 35.63 2.13 -21.43
C ASN A 137 35.48 3.34 -20.48
N LEU A 138 34.82 4.42 -20.92
CA LEU A 138 34.57 5.58 -20.06
C LEU A 138 33.49 5.31 -19.00
N ILE A 139 32.39 4.65 -19.35
CA ILE A 139 31.26 4.42 -18.44
C ILE A 139 30.71 2.99 -18.63
N SER A 140 30.28 2.34 -17.55
CA SER A 140 29.45 1.14 -17.58
C SER A 140 28.26 1.26 -16.62
N ASN A 141 27.03 1.22 -17.14
CA ASN A 141 25.79 1.20 -16.34
C ASN A 141 25.45 -0.22 -15.86
N GLY A 142 25.59 -1.21 -16.74
CA GLY A 142 25.04 -2.54 -16.51
C GLY A 142 23.50 -2.54 -16.55
N TRP A 143 22.90 -3.65 -16.10
CA TRP A 143 21.46 -3.88 -16.20
C TRP A 143 20.80 -4.12 -14.82
N PRO A 144 19.50 -3.82 -14.66
CA PRO A 144 18.70 -4.27 -13.53
C PRO A 144 18.79 -5.78 -13.29
N ASN A 145 18.96 -6.19 -12.03
CA ASN A 145 19.02 -7.60 -11.67
C ASN A 145 17.60 -8.19 -11.53
N LEU A 146 17.31 -9.27 -12.27
CA LEU A 146 16.04 -9.97 -12.20
C LEU A 146 15.82 -10.66 -10.84
N ASP A 147 16.88 -11.07 -10.14
CA ASP A 147 16.77 -11.82 -8.88
C ASP A 147 16.05 -11.02 -7.77
N VAL A 148 16.10 -9.69 -7.82
CA VAL A 148 15.43 -8.81 -6.84
C VAL A 148 14.00 -8.44 -7.22
N VAL A 149 13.50 -8.87 -8.38
CA VAL A 149 12.09 -8.74 -8.77
C VAL A 149 11.26 -9.84 -8.09
N ASN A 150 11.13 -9.72 -6.76
CA ASN A 150 10.38 -10.65 -5.92
C ASN A 150 9.76 -9.96 -4.67
N PRO A 151 8.76 -10.55 -3.99
CA PRO A 151 8.05 -9.95 -2.85
C PRO A 151 8.86 -9.74 -1.54
N ALA A 152 10.14 -10.10 -1.50
CA ALA A 152 11.05 -9.75 -0.42
C ALA A 152 11.98 -8.57 -0.78
N ARG A 153 11.81 -7.98 -1.97
CA ARG A 153 12.62 -6.91 -2.55
C ARG A 153 11.80 -5.93 -3.41
N CYS A 154 11.87 -5.98 -4.74
CA CYS A 154 11.22 -5.03 -5.67
C CYS A 154 9.76 -5.39 -6.04
N GLU A 155 9.19 -6.45 -5.44
CA GLU A 155 7.92 -7.11 -5.80
C GLU A 155 7.90 -7.76 -7.19
N ASP A 156 7.53 -6.97 -8.19
CA ASP A 156 7.01 -7.42 -9.48
C ASP A 156 7.35 -6.46 -10.64
N MET A 157 8.32 -5.59 -10.41
CA MET A 157 9.01 -4.74 -11.38
C MET A 157 10.47 -4.56 -10.94
N ASP A 158 11.39 -4.23 -11.85
CA ASP A 158 12.75 -3.75 -11.51
C ASP A 158 12.70 -2.66 -10.41
N CYS A 159 13.68 -2.62 -9.52
CA CYS A 159 13.97 -1.38 -8.76
C CYS A 159 14.72 -0.37 -9.65
N ASP A 160 14.75 0.90 -9.22
CA ASP A 160 15.15 2.03 -10.07
C ASP A 160 16.65 2.36 -10.08
N GLY A 161 17.43 1.84 -9.13
CA GLY A 161 18.80 2.27 -8.88
C GLY A 161 19.73 2.19 -10.08
N LEU A 162 19.55 1.20 -10.96
CA LEU A 162 20.35 0.96 -12.17
C LEU A 162 19.68 1.52 -13.45
N LYS A 163 18.63 2.33 -13.28
CA LYS A 163 17.73 2.83 -14.34
C LYS A 163 17.58 4.34 -14.35
N LYS A 164 18.08 5.02 -13.32
CA LYS A 164 17.94 6.48 -13.08
C LYS A 164 19.29 7.14 -12.77
N ASP A 165 20.41 6.48 -13.12
CA ASP A 165 21.74 7.06 -12.98
C ASP A 165 21.86 8.29 -13.90
N LEU A 166 22.42 9.38 -13.37
CA LEU A 166 22.60 10.64 -14.10
C LEU A 166 24.05 11.14 -13.96
N PHE A 167 24.61 11.58 -15.07
CA PHE A 167 25.94 12.13 -15.20
C PHE A 167 25.86 13.47 -15.94
N ILE A 168 26.58 14.51 -15.50
CA ILE A 168 26.56 15.85 -16.08
C ILE A 168 28.00 16.35 -16.27
N ASP A 169 28.42 16.55 -17.52
CA ASP A 169 29.67 17.22 -17.89
C ASP A 169 29.39 18.71 -18.13
N GLU A 170 29.80 19.56 -17.19
CA GLU A 170 29.46 20.99 -17.18
C GLU A 170 30.25 21.81 -18.21
N ASP A 171 31.52 21.44 -18.46
CA ASP A 171 32.44 22.18 -19.32
C ASP A 171 32.86 21.43 -20.59
N GLY A 172 32.42 20.17 -20.75
CA GLY A 172 32.62 19.37 -21.95
C GLY A 172 33.98 18.68 -22.02
N THR A 173 34.73 18.66 -20.93
CA THR A 173 36.09 18.11 -20.90
C THR A 173 36.14 16.59 -20.85
N LEU A 174 35.02 15.92 -20.54
CA LEU A 174 34.91 14.46 -20.57
C LEU A 174 34.37 13.95 -21.91
N PHE A 175 33.33 14.61 -22.46
CA PHE A 175 32.64 14.16 -23.68
C PHE A 175 32.96 15.00 -24.94
N GLY A 176 33.84 15.99 -24.85
CA GLY A 176 34.21 16.90 -25.94
C GLY A 176 33.26 18.09 -26.15
N GLN A 177 32.09 18.06 -25.51
CA GLN A 177 31.13 19.16 -25.40
C GLN A 177 30.30 18.97 -24.12
N PRO A 178 29.85 20.05 -23.44
CA PRO A 178 29.00 19.92 -22.26
C PRO A 178 27.79 19.04 -22.55
N SER A 179 27.51 18.06 -21.70
CA SER A 179 26.53 16.99 -21.98
C SER A 179 25.94 16.38 -20.70
N SER A 180 24.72 15.85 -20.79
CA SER A 180 24.13 14.95 -19.79
C SER A 180 24.15 13.50 -20.31
N VAL A 181 24.36 12.52 -19.42
CA VAL A 181 24.31 11.08 -19.73
C VAL A 181 23.44 10.35 -18.70
N PHE A 182 22.50 9.49 -19.12
CA PHE A 182 21.60 8.75 -18.22
C PHE A 182 21.21 7.35 -18.73
N SER A 183 20.81 6.45 -17.82
CA SER A 183 20.51 5.03 -18.10
C SER A 183 19.41 4.77 -19.14
N ASP A 184 19.48 3.59 -19.78
CA ASP A 184 18.40 2.99 -20.58
C ASP A 184 17.30 2.41 -19.66
N SER A 185 16.43 3.27 -19.14
CA SER A 185 15.32 2.92 -18.21
C SER A 185 14.33 1.92 -18.83
N GLU A 186 14.17 1.97 -20.14
CA GLU A 186 13.24 1.16 -20.94
C GLU A 186 13.81 -0.16 -21.45
N HIS A 187 15.05 -0.53 -21.11
CA HIS A 187 15.75 -1.68 -21.73
C HIS A 187 14.91 -2.98 -21.82
N PHE A 188 14.20 -3.31 -20.74
CA PHE A 188 13.36 -4.51 -20.64
C PHE A 188 11.86 -4.25 -20.93
N TRP A 189 11.51 -3.18 -21.64
CA TRP A 189 10.10 -2.80 -21.87
C TRP A 189 9.32 -3.88 -22.64
N GLY A 190 8.24 -4.36 -22.03
CA GLY A 190 7.43 -5.48 -22.50
C GLY A 190 7.81 -6.83 -21.89
N ASN A 191 8.91 -6.93 -21.14
CA ASN A 191 9.29 -8.16 -20.44
C ASN A 191 8.50 -8.32 -19.14
N GLN A 192 7.67 -9.36 -19.08
CA GLN A 192 6.83 -9.68 -17.92
C GLN A 192 7.62 -10.11 -16.68
N GLN A 193 8.84 -10.63 -16.84
CA GLN A 193 9.68 -11.05 -15.70
C GLN A 193 10.28 -9.85 -14.96
N HIS A 194 10.77 -8.85 -15.71
CA HIS A 194 11.25 -7.58 -15.19
C HIS A 194 10.11 -6.61 -14.82
N GLY A 195 8.87 -6.94 -15.18
CA GLY A 195 7.69 -6.16 -14.82
C GLY A 195 7.65 -4.75 -15.42
N VAL A 196 8.35 -4.49 -16.53
CA VAL A 196 8.36 -3.20 -17.22
C VAL A 196 7.54 -3.34 -18.50
N GLY A 197 6.60 -2.42 -18.76
CA GLY A 197 5.86 -2.41 -20.02
C GLY A 197 4.53 -1.66 -19.96
N ASP A 198 3.86 -1.56 -21.11
CA ASP A 198 2.52 -0.92 -21.22
C ASP A 198 1.48 -1.56 -20.28
N PHE A 199 1.66 -2.84 -19.91
CA PHE A 199 0.81 -3.58 -18.94
C PHE A 199 1.01 -3.14 -17.47
N ARG A 200 1.95 -2.24 -17.20
CA ARG A 200 2.27 -1.66 -15.88
C ARG A 200 2.05 -0.15 -15.79
N ILE A 201 1.54 0.47 -16.86
CA ILE A 201 1.08 1.86 -16.82
C ILE A 201 -0.17 1.94 -15.91
N PRO A 202 -0.25 2.90 -14.96
CA PRO A 202 -1.41 3.05 -14.09
C PRO A 202 -2.72 3.17 -14.88
N SER A 203 -3.76 2.48 -14.42
CA SER A 203 -5.06 2.40 -15.12
C SER A 203 -5.69 3.78 -15.39
N ALA A 204 -5.51 4.73 -14.48
CA ALA A 204 -5.99 6.11 -14.62
C ALA A 204 -5.34 6.89 -15.79
N ALA A 205 -4.13 6.50 -16.25
CA ALA A 205 -3.50 7.06 -17.45
C ALA A 205 -4.01 6.40 -18.75
N LEU A 206 -4.64 5.24 -18.66
CA LEU A 206 -5.15 4.46 -19.78
C LEU A 206 -6.64 4.72 -20.07
N THR A 207 -7.30 5.61 -19.32
CA THR A 207 -8.73 5.94 -19.46
C THR A 207 -8.98 7.44 -19.61
N ASP A 208 -9.86 7.81 -20.54
CA ASP A 208 -10.30 9.20 -20.72
C ASP A 208 -11.37 9.62 -19.69
N VAL A 209 -11.73 10.90 -19.71
CA VAL A 209 -12.74 11.50 -18.81
C VAL A 209 -14.18 10.98 -19.03
N ASN A 210 -14.39 10.10 -20.02
CA ASN A 210 -15.64 9.40 -20.31
C ASN A 210 -15.57 7.89 -19.98
N GLY A 211 -14.42 7.39 -19.49
CA GLY A 211 -14.18 5.97 -19.22
C GLY A 211 -13.86 5.13 -20.46
N GLN A 212 -13.50 5.77 -21.59
CA GLN A 212 -13.01 5.08 -22.79
C GLN A 212 -11.51 4.79 -22.66
N ILE A 213 -11.07 3.65 -23.20
CA ILE A 213 -9.65 3.27 -23.18
C ILE A 213 -8.88 4.14 -24.17
N ILE A 214 -7.86 4.83 -23.67
CA ILE A 214 -6.92 5.61 -24.48
C ILE A 214 -5.94 4.65 -25.16
N ASN A 215 -5.74 4.78 -26.47
CA ASN A 215 -4.60 4.12 -27.13
C ASN A 215 -3.31 4.86 -26.78
N ILE A 216 -2.69 4.46 -25.68
CA ILE A 216 -1.53 5.13 -25.09
C ILE A 216 -0.37 5.29 -26.08
N THR A 217 -0.15 4.28 -26.94
CA THR A 217 0.89 4.28 -27.99
C THR A 217 0.74 5.38 -29.04
N SER A 218 -0.47 5.94 -29.23
CA SER A 218 -0.70 7.03 -30.21
C SER A 218 -0.57 8.43 -29.64
N ILE A 219 -0.60 8.60 -28.32
CA ILE A 219 -0.41 9.90 -27.65
C ILE A 219 1.01 10.01 -27.10
N TYR A 220 1.53 8.90 -26.55
CA TYR A 220 2.88 8.76 -26.06
C TYR A 220 3.55 7.58 -26.80
N PRO A 221 4.18 7.81 -27.95
CA PRO A 221 4.80 6.74 -28.74
C PRO A 221 6.18 6.30 -28.20
N TYR A 222 6.81 7.09 -27.33
CA TYR A 222 8.16 6.84 -26.83
C TYR A 222 8.16 6.26 -25.39
N ARG A 223 9.28 5.69 -24.95
CA ARG A 223 9.40 4.95 -23.70
C ARG A 223 10.66 5.35 -22.93
N GLY A 224 10.63 5.15 -21.62
CA GLY A 224 11.69 5.55 -20.71
C GLY A 224 11.79 7.06 -20.53
N ILE A 225 12.96 7.51 -20.09
CA ILE A 225 13.22 8.90 -19.70
C ILE A 225 12.98 9.85 -20.89
N SER A 226 12.11 10.85 -20.65
CA SER A 226 11.81 11.98 -21.54
C SER A 226 13.08 12.65 -22.02
N ARG A 227 13.21 12.85 -23.34
CA ARG A 227 14.45 13.39 -23.93
C ARG A 227 14.29 13.99 -25.32
N GLY A 228 14.97 15.11 -25.54
CA GLY A 228 15.06 15.78 -26.83
C GLY A 228 15.77 15.00 -27.96
N PRO A 229 15.60 15.42 -29.22
CA PRO A 229 16.07 14.69 -30.41
C PRO A 229 17.59 14.73 -30.65
N THR A 230 18.34 15.46 -29.83
CA THR A 230 19.81 15.51 -29.86
C THR A 230 20.48 14.37 -29.08
N CYS A 231 19.70 13.58 -28.34
CA CYS A 231 20.20 12.45 -27.55
C CYS A 231 20.56 11.24 -28.41
N THR A 232 21.72 10.64 -28.14
CA THR A 232 22.26 9.48 -28.86
C THR A 232 22.44 8.30 -27.91
N TYR A 233 22.02 7.10 -28.29
CA TYR A 233 22.22 5.92 -27.45
C TYR A 233 23.65 5.38 -27.59
N GLN A 234 24.37 5.32 -26.47
CA GLN A 234 25.75 4.83 -26.39
C GLN A 234 25.74 3.37 -25.94
N THR A 235 25.66 2.46 -26.91
CA THR A 235 25.50 1.00 -26.69
C THR A 235 26.57 0.37 -25.79
N SER A 236 27.79 0.91 -25.79
CA SER A 236 28.90 0.46 -24.91
C SER A 236 28.77 0.92 -23.46
N TRP A 237 28.00 1.98 -23.19
CA TRP A 237 27.76 2.49 -21.84
C TRP A 237 26.41 2.03 -21.27
N GLN A 238 25.46 1.70 -22.15
CA GLN A 238 24.06 1.37 -21.85
C GLN A 238 23.28 2.61 -21.34
N MET A 239 23.61 3.76 -21.92
CA MET A 239 23.11 5.09 -21.53
C MET A 239 22.87 5.98 -22.76
N TYR A 240 21.99 6.97 -22.62
CA TYR A 240 21.80 8.05 -23.60
C TYR A 240 22.77 9.20 -23.32
N LEU A 241 23.50 9.67 -24.33
CA LEU A 241 24.33 10.87 -24.31
C LEU A 241 23.60 12.01 -25.03
N CYS A 242 23.29 13.07 -24.28
CA CYS A 242 22.57 14.27 -24.72
C CYS A 242 23.48 15.50 -24.60
N ALA A 243 23.57 16.33 -25.64
CA ALA A 243 24.27 17.61 -25.53
C ALA A 243 23.55 18.56 -24.55
N ASN A 244 24.31 19.43 -23.86
CA ASN A 244 23.80 20.40 -22.90
C ASN A 244 23.11 21.63 -23.56
N THR A 245 22.31 21.37 -24.60
CA THR A 245 21.20 22.27 -25.01
C THR A 245 20.00 22.15 -24.06
N THR A 246 20.05 21.15 -23.18
CA THR A 246 18.94 20.63 -22.39
C THR A 246 19.50 20.21 -21.02
N ASP A 247 19.03 20.86 -19.95
CA ASP A 247 19.34 20.44 -18.59
C ASP A 247 18.49 19.23 -18.17
N TYR A 248 19.14 18.16 -17.73
CA TYR A 248 18.50 17.00 -17.07
C TYR A 248 18.75 17.07 -15.57
N ARG A 249 17.73 16.80 -14.75
CA ARG A 249 17.86 16.72 -13.27
C ARG A 249 17.01 15.60 -12.69
N MET A 250 17.37 15.18 -11.48
CA MET A 250 16.60 14.22 -10.71
C MET A 250 15.49 14.92 -9.93
N LEU A 251 14.25 14.49 -10.18
CA LEU A 251 13.04 14.86 -9.44
C LEU A 251 12.75 13.76 -8.41
N ILE A 252 12.71 14.14 -7.13
CA ILE A 252 12.30 13.25 -6.05
C ILE A 252 10.82 13.51 -5.74
N ILE A 253 10.05 12.42 -5.67
CA ILE A 253 8.62 12.41 -5.36
C ILE A 253 8.41 11.58 -4.09
N GLU A 254 7.80 12.16 -3.05
CA GLU A 254 7.68 11.52 -1.73
C GLU A 254 6.21 11.50 -1.25
N SER A 255 5.76 10.36 -0.70
CA SER A 255 4.55 10.31 0.13
C SER A 255 4.85 10.78 1.54
N MET A 256 4.06 11.74 2.02
CA MET A 256 4.14 12.36 3.34
C MET A 256 3.02 11.89 4.29
N ASP A 257 2.32 10.80 3.94
CA ASP A 257 1.35 10.13 4.83
C ASP A 257 2.06 9.17 5.80
N SER A 258 1.44 8.87 6.94
CA SER A 258 2.04 8.01 7.99
C SER A 258 2.21 6.54 7.58
N ASP A 259 1.57 6.09 6.51
CA ASP A 259 1.63 4.75 5.94
C ASP A 259 2.52 4.70 4.69
N THR A 260 3.41 5.69 4.49
CA THR A 260 4.35 5.82 3.35
C THR A 260 5.21 4.57 3.08
N GLU A 261 5.48 3.75 4.11
CA GLU A 261 6.23 2.49 3.98
C GLU A 261 5.34 1.28 3.65
N THR A 262 4.05 1.31 4.00
CA THR A 262 3.13 0.17 3.83
C THR A 262 2.16 0.31 2.66
N ARG A 263 1.96 1.53 2.15
CA ARG A 263 1.07 1.80 1.00
C ARG A 263 1.88 1.82 -0.29
N ARG A 264 1.84 0.73 -1.07
CA ARG A 264 2.43 0.73 -2.42
C ARG A 264 1.71 1.74 -3.32
N LEU A 265 2.45 2.71 -3.86
CA LEU A 265 1.99 3.66 -4.88
C LEU A 265 2.53 3.34 -6.29
N SER A 266 3.51 2.43 -6.38
CA SER A 266 4.18 2.06 -7.62
C SER A 266 3.47 0.95 -8.43
N PRO A 267 3.70 0.86 -9.75
CA PRO A 267 4.52 1.78 -10.57
C PRO A 267 3.97 3.21 -10.64
N VAL A 268 4.86 4.18 -10.60
CA VAL A 268 4.59 5.60 -10.89
C VAL A 268 4.92 5.84 -12.35
N ALA A 269 3.99 6.38 -13.12
CA ALA A 269 4.22 6.79 -14.50
C ALA A 269 4.50 8.29 -14.58
N ILE A 270 5.60 8.64 -15.25
CA ILE A 270 6.00 10.02 -15.57
C ILE A 270 5.84 10.19 -17.08
N MET A 271 4.97 11.09 -17.50
CA MET A 271 4.53 11.22 -18.89
C MET A 271 4.78 12.64 -19.41
N SER A 272 5.63 12.81 -20.42
CA SER A 272 6.04 14.12 -20.92
C SER A 272 5.18 14.66 -22.06
N ASP A 273 5.05 15.98 -22.15
CA ASP A 273 4.44 16.65 -23.31
C ASP A 273 5.15 16.35 -24.66
N ASN A 274 6.44 15.96 -24.64
CA ASN A 274 7.19 15.48 -25.80
C ASN A 274 6.99 13.98 -26.12
N GLY A 275 6.07 13.28 -25.43
CA GLY A 275 5.51 11.99 -25.86
C GLY A 275 6.17 10.73 -25.28
N TYR A 276 6.92 10.83 -24.19
CA TYR A 276 7.53 9.69 -23.49
C TYR A 276 6.69 9.23 -22.30
N ILE A 277 6.85 7.96 -21.92
CA ILE A 277 6.42 7.40 -20.62
C ILE A 277 7.60 6.68 -19.99
N ASP A 278 8.01 7.15 -18.81
CA ASP A 278 8.90 6.43 -17.90
C ASP A 278 8.09 5.77 -16.78
N LEU A 279 8.60 4.64 -16.25
CA LEU A 279 8.02 3.93 -15.11
C LEU A 279 9.04 3.85 -13.97
N ILE A 280 8.55 4.00 -12.74
CA ILE A 280 9.36 4.09 -11.52
C ILE A 280 8.72 3.23 -10.43
N ASN A 281 9.49 2.35 -9.79
CA ASN A 281 9.00 1.36 -8.81
C ASN A 281 9.22 1.76 -7.34
N GLY A 282 10.23 2.59 -7.07
CA GLY A 282 10.71 2.90 -5.72
C GLY A 282 11.74 1.89 -5.19
N PRO A 283 12.27 2.11 -3.98
CA PRO A 283 13.28 1.27 -3.34
C PRO A 283 12.76 -0.12 -2.91
N GLU A 284 13.68 -1.04 -2.63
CA GLU A 284 13.43 -2.41 -2.19
C GLU A 284 13.04 -2.50 -0.70
N ASP A 285 12.40 -3.61 -0.31
CA ASP A 285 12.20 -3.94 1.10
C ASP A 285 13.52 -4.43 1.73
N VAL A 286 14.18 -3.53 2.45
CA VAL A 286 15.37 -3.80 3.27
C VAL A 286 15.04 -4.23 4.71
N GLY A 287 13.75 -4.32 5.06
CA GLY A 287 13.29 -4.66 6.41
C GLY A 287 13.28 -6.17 6.70
N TRP A 288 13.53 -6.53 7.96
CA TRP A 288 13.43 -7.90 8.45
C TRP A 288 12.47 -8.01 9.64
N CYS A 289 11.32 -8.65 9.43
CA CYS A 289 10.21 -8.74 10.37
C CYS A 289 9.91 -10.21 10.70
N ASN A 290 10.09 -10.61 11.97
CA ASN A 290 9.73 -11.94 12.49
C ASN A 290 10.26 -13.15 11.67
N GLY A 291 11.42 -13.00 11.01
CA GLY A 291 12.03 -14.06 10.18
C GLY A 291 11.72 -13.98 8.68
N TYR A 292 11.05 -12.93 8.23
CA TYR A 292 10.67 -12.69 6.82
C TYR A 292 10.96 -11.23 6.42
N SER A 293 10.77 -10.91 5.14
CA SER A 293 10.66 -9.52 4.69
C SER A 293 9.48 -8.81 5.36
N CYS A 294 9.56 -7.49 5.51
CA CYS A 294 8.55 -6.69 6.20
C CYS A 294 7.35 -6.30 5.33
N GLY A 295 7.48 -6.35 4.00
CA GLY A 295 6.58 -5.70 3.06
C GLY A 295 6.66 -4.17 3.11
N MET A 296 7.73 -3.61 3.70
CA MET A 296 7.86 -2.17 3.97
C MET A 296 8.85 -1.51 3.01
N ARG A 297 8.38 -0.52 2.25
CA ARG A 297 9.14 0.24 1.25
C ARG A 297 8.72 1.70 1.27
N ILE A 298 9.63 2.59 1.63
CA ILE A 298 9.33 4.02 1.65
C ILE A 298 8.89 4.49 0.25
N SER A 299 7.75 5.19 0.19
CA SER A 299 7.22 5.73 -1.06
C SER A 299 7.97 7.00 -1.49
N THR A 300 9.24 6.81 -1.85
CA THR A 300 10.15 7.81 -2.43
C THR A 300 10.56 7.34 -3.81
N PHE A 301 10.28 8.14 -4.84
CA PHE A 301 10.51 7.81 -6.24
C PHE A 301 11.50 8.78 -6.86
N MET A 302 12.52 8.24 -7.55
CA MET A 302 13.56 9.02 -8.23
C MET A 302 13.26 9.03 -9.74
N ALA A 303 12.81 10.17 -10.25
CA ALA A 303 12.59 10.39 -11.68
C ALA A 303 13.74 11.20 -12.28
N LEU A 304 14.11 10.95 -13.53
CA LEU A 304 14.91 11.88 -14.31
C LEU A 304 13.99 12.68 -15.23
N ILE A 305 14.14 14.01 -15.22
CA ILE A 305 13.31 14.93 -16.02
C ILE A 305 14.16 15.93 -16.81
N GLU A 306 13.60 16.34 -17.94
CA GLU A 306 14.08 17.40 -18.82
C GLU A 306 13.63 18.76 -18.25
N SER A 307 14.45 19.81 -18.40
CA SER A 307 14.06 21.18 -18.04
C SER A 307 13.09 21.79 -19.05
N ASN A 308 12.20 22.69 -18.63
CA ASN A 308 11.28 23.44 -19.50
C ASN A 308 10.19 22.59 -20.19
N HIS A 309 9.74 21.53 -19.54
CA HIS A 309 8.69 20.62 -20.00
C HIS A 309 7.51 20.51 -19.01
N GLN A 310 6.37 20.01 -19.50
CA GLN A 310 5.24 19.60 -18.69
C GLN A 310 5.20 18.07 -18.53
N TYR A 311 5.04 17.62 -17.28
CA TYR A 311 4.91 16.21 -16.92
C TYR A 311 3.56 15.91 -16.25
N LEU A 312 2.87 14.89 -16.74
CA LEU A 312 1.74 14.26 -16.04
C LEU A 312 2.26 13.09 -15.21
N ILE A 313 1.75 12.95 -13.98
CA ILE A 313 2.19 11.98 -12.99
C ILE A 313 0.97 11.17 -12.52
N TYR A 314 1.09 9.85 -12.63
CA TYR A 314 0.05 8.90 -12.21
C TYR A 314 0.63 7.86 -11.26
N LEU A 315 -0.12 7.53 -10.21
CA LEU A 315 0.22 6.48 -9.23
C LEU A 315 -0.67 5.25 -9.49
N SER A 316 -0.18 4.06 -9.16
CA SER A 316 -0.94 2.81 -9.33
C SER A 316 -1.92 2.50 -8.17
N SER A 317 -2.11 3.43 -7.24
CA SER A 317 -2.91 3.25 -6.02
C SER A 317 -3.42 4.59 -5.48
N THR A 318 -4.34 4.55 -4.52
CA THR A 318 -5.00 5.71 -3.90
C THR A 318 -3.99 6.73 -3.39
N GLN A 319 -4.08 7.95 -3.90
CA GLN A 319 -3.04 8.95 -3.72
C GLN A 319 -2.93 9.44 -2.26
N PRO A 320 -1.72 9.73 -1.75
CA PRO A 320 -1.52 10.27 -0.41
C PRO A 320 -2.22 11.61 -0.16
N ASN A 321 -2.62 11.81 1.10
CA ASN A 321 -3.14 13.07 1.60
C ASN A 321 -2.07 14.17 1.60
N GLY A 322 -0.80 13.79 1.72
CA GLY A 322 0.35 14.64 1.47
C GLY A 322 1.35 14.04 0.48
N MET A 323 1.69 14.81 -0.54
CA MET A 323 2.78 14.51 -1.48
C MET A 323 3.82 15.63 -1.45
N ARG A 324 5.08 15.30 -1.69
CA ARG A 324 6.18 16.26 -1.77
C ARG A 324 7.02 16.05 -3.04
N PHE A 325 7.48 17.15 -3.60
CA PHE A 325 8.26 17.23 -4.83
C PHE A 325 9.47 18.15 -4.63
N ARG A 326 10.63 17.73 -5.12
CA ARG A 326 11.86 18.54 -5.15
C ARG A 326 12.72 18.13 -6.35
N ILE A 327 13.39 19.08 -6.99
CA ILE A 327 14.42 18.79 -8.01
C ILE A 327 15.78 18.97 -7.34
N ILE A 328 16.58 17.90 -7.22
CA ILE A 328 17.88 17.96 -6.52
C ILE A 328 19.01 18.46 -7.43
N ASN A 329 20.10 18.91 -6.81
CA ASN A 329 21.32 19.42 -7.46
C ASN A 329 21.02 20.50 -8.53
N SER A 330 20.11 21.40 -8.20
CA SER A 330 19.48 22.31 -9.15
C SER A 330 19.35 23.73 -8.61
N ASN A 331 18.78 24.64 -9.41
CA ASN A 331 18.52 26.02 -9.04
C ASN A 331 17.28 26.56 -9.78
N ALA A 332 16.85 27.79 -9.46
CA ALA A 332 15.64 28.42 -10.01
C ALA A 332 15.62 28.60 -11.56
N SER A 333 16.73 28.39 -12.28
CA SER A 333 16.73 28.35 -13.76
C SER A 333 16.08 27.08 -14.33
N ILE A 334 15.99 26.00 -13.56
CA ILE A 334 15.39 24.73 -13.99
C ILE A 334 13.93 24.73 -13.57
N VAL A 335 13.04 25.12 -14.49
CA VAL A 335 11.60 25.25 -14.24
C VAL A 335 10.84 24.18 -15.03
N ASN A 336 9.80 23.60 -14.40
CA ASN A 336 8.92 22.61 -15.01
C ASN A 336 7.47 22.77 -14.52
N ILE A 337 6.50 22.29 -15.30
CA ILE A 337 5.11 22.11 -14.86
C ILE A 337 4.90 20.64 -14.54
N LEU A 338 4.54 20.33 -13.29
CA LEU A 338 4.13 18.97 -12.90
C LEU A 338 2.61 18.92 -12.69
N ALA A 339 2.00 17.77 -12.97
CA ALA A 339 0.58 17.55 -12.76
C ALA A 339 0.32 16.17 -12.16
N LEU A 340 -0.09 16.09 -10.89
CA LEU A 340 -0.44 14.83 -10.24
C LEU A 340 -1.94 14.52 -10.43
N GLN A 341 -2.25 13.31 -10.89
CA GLN A 341 -3.63 12.79 -10.92
C GLN A 341 -4.12 12.47 -9.50
N TYR A 342 -5.37 12.81 -9.20
CA TYR A 342 -6.09 12.39 -7.99
C TYR A 342 -7.40 11.69 -8.34
N ASP A 343 -7.87 10.75 -7.51
CA ASP A 343 -9.16 10.08 -7.75
C ASP A 343 -10.35 10.88 -7.20
N SER A 344 -10.13 11.75 -6.21
CA SER A 344 -11.19 12.58 -5.61
C SER A 344 -11.35 13.94 -6.29
N LEU A 345 -12.53 14.56 -6.12
CA LEU A 345 -12.80 15.96 -6.49
C LEU A 345 -12.58 16.94 -5.33
N GLN A 346 -11.80 16.54 -4.31
CA GLN A 346 -11.41 17.42 -3.22
C GLN A 346 -10.47 18.52 -3.70
N GLN A 347 -10.38 19.62 -2.94
CA GLN A 347 -9.46 20.69 -3.29
C GLN A 347 -8.05 20.30 -2.84
N ILE A 348 -7.08 20.44 -3.74
CA ILE A 348 -5.65 20.33 -3.41
C ILE A 348 -5.14 21.71 -3.02
N ASP A 349 -4.46 21.80 -1.88
CA ASP A 349 -3.66 22.97 -1.49
C ASP A 349 -2.20 22.74 -1.87
N VAL A 350 -1.53 23.78 -2.36
CA VAL A 350 -0.12 23.74 -2.79
C VAL A 350 0.69 24.67 -1.91
N TYR A 351 1.87 24.23 -1.48
CA TYR A 351 2.76 24.98 -0.61
C TYR A 351 4.16 25.04 -1.21
N ALA A 352 4.70 26.25 -1.40
CA ALA A 352 6.08 26.49 -1.85
C ALA A 352 6.98 26.80 -0.65
N ASN A 353 8.02 25.98 -0.45
CA ASN A 353 8.89 26.02 0.72
C ASN A 353 8.09 26.11 2.05
N GLY A 354 6.99 25.34 2.12
CA GLY A 354 6.11 25.27 3.29
C GLY A 354 5.08 26.40 3.45
N ASN A 355 5.00 27.36 2.53
CA ASN A 355 4.04 28.48 2.56
C ASN A 355 2.94 28.28 1.51
N TYR A 356 1.67 28.51 1.88
CA TYR A 356 0.53 28.28 0.97
C TYR A 356 0.55 29.21 -0.24
N VAL A 357 0.32 28.66 -1.44
CA VAL A 357 0.16 29.41 -2.68
C VAL A 357 -1.26 29.22 -3.23
N PRO A 358 -2.06 30.29 -3.36
CA PRO A 358 -3.42 30.17 -3.88
C PRO A 358 -3.44 29.78 -5.37
N PRO A 359 -4.48 29.06 -5.83
CA PRO A 359 -4.60 28.67 -7.23
C PRO A 359 -4.92 29.86 -8.14
N ILE A 360 -4.43 29.81 -9.38
CA ILE A 360 -4.53 30.92 -10.34
C ILE A 360 -5.96 31.31 -10.76
N ASN A 361 -6.97 30.49 -10.43
CA ASN A 361 -8.38 30.79 -10.66
C ASN A 361 -9.09 31.40 -9.43
N GLN A 362 -8.34 31.98 -8.48
CA GLN A 362 -8.93 32.79 -7.41
C GLN A 362 -9.58 34.07 -7.95
N ASN A 363 -10.79 34.36 -7.46
CA ASN A 363 -11.53 35.59 -7.74
C ASN A 363 -11.07 36.71 -6.78
N MET A 364 -10.21 37.61 -7.28
CA MET A 364 -9.62 38.71 -6.50
C MET A 364 -10.64 39.77 -6.01
N ASN A 365 -11.93 39.68 -6.39
CA ASN A 365 -12.98 40.54 -5.84
C ASN A 365 -13.40 40.16 -4.41
N TYR A 366 -12.93 39.02 -3.89
CA TYR A 366 -13.21 38.54 -2.53
C TYR A 366 -11.95 38.62 -1.67
N SER A 367 -12.10 39.04 -0.41
CA SER A 367 -11.02 39.05 0.60
C SER A 367 -10.66 37.66 1.15
N TYR A 368 -11.21 36.61 0.56
CA TYR A 368 -11.02 35.20 0.91
C TYR A 368 -11.00 34.34 -0.37
N MET A 369 -10.65 33.06 -0.22
CA MET A 369 -10.55 32.15 -1.36
C MET A 369 -11.94 31.82 -1.94
N MET A 370 -12.28 32.52 -3.03
CA MET A 370 -13.40 32.21 -3.93
C MET A 370 -12.81 31.75 -5.27
N LEU A 371 -13.21 30.60 -5.78
CA LEU A 371 -12.63 29.99 -6.99
C LEU A 371 -13.56 30.09 -8.19
N MET A 372 -13.00 30.32 -9.37
CA MET A 372 -13.73 30.45 -10.63
C MET A 372 -13.64 29.18 -11.49
N ASP A 373 -14.65 28.96 -12.33
CA ASP A 373 -14.68 27.88 -13.33
C ASP A 373 -14.05 28.35 -14.65
N THR A 374 -12.74 28.61 -14.62
CA THR A 374 -11.92 29.01 -15.78
C THR A 374 -11.09 27.85 -16.32
N LEU A 375 -10.52 28.03 -17.52
CA LEU A 375 -9.47 27.14 -18.03
C LEU A 375 -8.15 27.31 -17.25
N ASN A 376 -7.25 26.34 -17.38
CA ASN A 376 -5.88 26.44 -16.90
C ASN A 376 -5.11 27.47 -17.76
N THR A 377 -4.39 28.39 -17.12
CA THR A 377 -3.51 29.37 -17.79
C THR A 377 -2.09 29.38 -17.22
N LEU A 378 -1.68 28.29 -16.55
CA LEU A 378 -0.29 28.10 -16.12
C LEU A 378 0.65 28.01 -17.32
N THR A 379 1.86 28.53 -17.14
CA THR A 379 2.97 28.52 -18.10
C THR A 379 4.29 28.32 -17.35
N LEU A 380 5.36 27.96 -18.05
CA LEU A 380 6.72 27.89 -17.49
C LEU A 380 7.24 29.26 -17.00
N SER A 381 6.60 30.36 -17.40
CA SER A 381 6.88 31.72 -16.91
C SER A 381 6.00 32.15 -15.72
N SER A 382 5.09 31.30 -15.26
CA SER A 382 4.29 31.56 -14.05
C SER A 382 5.15 31.36 -12.80
N PRO A 383 4.97 32.16 -11.72
CA PRO A 383 5.78 32.03 -10.50
C PRO A 383 5.76 30.62 -9.89
N VAL A 384 6.86 30.18 -9.30
CA VAL A 384 6.96 28.86 -8.65
C VAL A 384 5.85 28.67 -7.59
N GLY A 385 5.27 27.48 -7.54
CA GLY A 385 4.09 27.16 -6.72
C GLY A 385 2.74 27.61 -7.31
N SER A 386 2.72 28.40 -8.39
CA SER A 386 1.47 28.72 -9.10
C SER A 386 0.79 27.43 -9.55
N ASN A 387 -0.50 27.28 -9.22
CA ASN A 387 -1.19 25.99 -9.32
C ASN A 387 -2.64 26.08 -9.82
N PHE A 388 -3.14 24.97 -10.35
CA PHE A 388 -4.50 24.84 -10.87
C PHE A 388 -4.99 23.39 -10.77
N PHE A 389 -6.13 23.16 -10.12
CA PHE A 389 -6.77 21.84 -10.09
C PHE A 389 -7.80 21.69 -11.21
N ASN A 390 -7.45 20.93 -12.26
CA ASN A 390 -8.34 20.62 -13.36
C ASN A 390 -9.35 19.54 -12.92
N ARG A 391 -10.55 19.96 -12.55
CA ARG A 391 -11.62 19.09 -12.07
C ARG A 391 -12.13 18.06 -13.10
N THR A 392 -11.91 18.31 -14.39
CA THR A 392 -12.39 17.43 -15.48
C THR A 392 -11.48 16.23 -15.67
N THR A 393 -10.16 16.44 -15.61
CA THR A 393 -9.14 15.37 -15.68
C THR A 393 -8.67 14.90 -14.29
N LYS A 394 -9.12 15.55 -13.22
CA LYS A 394 -8.67 15.40 -11.82
C LYS A 394 -7.16 15.61 -11.62
N MET A 395 -6.54 16.47 -12.43
CA MET A 395 -5.10 16.75 -12.38
C MET A 395 -4.80 18.02 -11.58
N ALA A 396 -3.91 17.94 -10.59
CA ALA A 396 -3.38 19.07 -9.84
C ALA A 396 -2.08 19.57 -10.49
N TYR A 397 -2.19 20.59 -11.35
CA TYR A 397 -1.05 21.25 -12.00
C TYR A 397 -0.37 22.23 -11.05
N PHE A 398 0.97 22.27 -11.06
CA PHE A 398 1.77 23.26 -10.34
C PHE A 398 3.12 23.52 -11.05
N VAL A 399 3.64 24.74 -10.91
CA VAL A 399 5.01 25.08 -11.32
C VAL A 399 5.99 24.71 -10.19
N ILE A 400 7.08 24.04 -10.55
CA ILE A 400 8.23 23.76 -9.67
C ILE A 400 9.52 24.32 -10.29
N ASP A 401 10.45 24.74 -9.44
CA ASP A 401 11.81 25.09 -9.86
C ASP A 401 12.87 24.30 -9.07
N GLY A 402 14.13 24.39 -9.49
CA GLY A 402 15.25 23.71 -8.84
C GLY A 402 15.67 24.26 -7.47
N ALA A 403 15.01 25.29 -6.94
CA ALA A 403 15.30 25.89 -5.63
C ALA A 403 14.17 25.71 -4.61
N THR A 404 13.03 25.12 -5.02
CA THR A 404 11.79 25.12 -4.25
C THR A 404 11.26 23.71 -4.00
N VAL A 405 11.03 23.38 -2.73
CA VAL A 405 10.26 22.20 -2.34
C VAL A 405 8.77 22.53 -2.47
N ILE A 406 8.03 21.71 -3.22
CA ILE A 406 6.57 21.81 -3.32
C ILE A 406 5.92 20.69 -2.50
N ASP A 407 5.03 21.05 -1.59
CA ASP A 407 4.13 20.12 -0.91
C ASP A 407 2.70 20.28 -1.47
N LEU A 408 2.05 19.16 -1.79
CA LEU A 408 0.61 19.08 -2.05
C LEU A 408 -0.11 18.52 -0.83
N LYS A 409 -1.26 19.07 -0.47
CA LYS A 409 -2.14 18.56 0.59
C LYS A 409 -3.60 18.45 0.13
N ILE A 410 -4.19 17.27 0.26
CA ILE A 410 -5.63 17.07 0.08
C ILE A 410 -6.37 17.83 1.19
N SER A 411 -7.35 18.65 0.82
CA SER A 411 -8.20 19.41 1.76
C SER A 411 -9.62 18.86 1.81
N PRO A 412 -10.16 18.54 3.00
CA PRO A 412 -11.56 18.18 3.22
C PRO A 412 -12.55 19.16 2.56
N LEU A 413 -13.36 18.65 1.62
CA LEU A 413 -14.32 19.45 0.84
C LEU A 413 -15.72 18.84 0.92
N ILE A 414 -16.71 19.63 1.36
CA ILE A 414 -18.13 19.31 1.21
C ILE A 414 -18.59 19.84 -0.16
N VAL A 415 -19.32 19.04 -0.93
CA VAL A 415 -20.06 19.53 -2.11
C VAL A 415 -21.55 19.32 -1.91
N LEU A 416 -22.31 20.40 -1.96
CA LEU A 416 -23.77 20.41 -1.93
C LEU A 416 -24.29 20.69 -3.34
N THR A 417 -25.28 19.92 -3.82
CA THR A 417 -25.99 20.23 -5.07
C THR A 417 -27.49 20.25 -4.83
N PHE A 418 -28.08 21.45 -4.80
CA PHE A 418 -29.50 21.68 -4.61
C PHE A 418 -30.24 21.67 -5.95
N GLY A 419 -31.33 20.89 -6.04
CA GLY A 419 -32.32 21.02 -7.10
C GLY A 419 -33.30 22.14 -6.77
N LEU A 420 -33.48 23.09 -7.70
CA LEU A 420 -34.32 24.27 -7.49
C LEU A 420 -35.55 24.26 -8.43
N PRO A 421 -36.77 24.57 -7.93
CA PRO A 421 -37.96 24.64 -8.78
C PRO A 421 -37.89 25.80 -9.80
N PRO A 422 -38.54 25.69 -10.98
CA PRO A 422 -38.36 26.65 -12.08
C PRO A 422 -38.74 28.11 -11.80
N GLN A 423 -39.44 28.37 -10.69
CA GLN A 423 -39.92 29.69 -10.26
C GLN A 423 -39.11 30.29 -9.10
N THR A 424 -37.97 29.70 -8.70
CA THR A 424 -37.11 30.32 -7.67
C THR A 424 -36.68 31.73 -8.11
N PRO A 425 -37.01 32.79 -7.35
CA PRO A 425 -36.79 34.15 -7.84
C PRO A 425 -35.31 34.49 -8.00
N VAL A 426 -35.01 35.22 -9.07
CA VAL A 426 -33.67 35.73 -9.39
C VAL A 426 -33.12 36.59 -8.23
N SER A 427 -33.96 37.20 -7.41
CA SER A 427 -33.57 38.09 -6.31
C SER A 427 -32.77 37.44 -5.17
N PHE A 428 -33.00 36.16 -4.84
CA PHE A 428 -32.17 35.45 -3.85
C PHE A 428 -30.74 35.21 -4.38
N PHE A 429 -30.60 35.12 -5.70
CA PHE A 429 -29.36 34.79 -6.41
C PHE A 429 -28.62 36.01 -7.00
N SER A 430 -29.30 37.14 -7.21
CA SER A 430 -28.73 38.30 -7.90
C SER A 430 -27.77 39.14 -7.06
N THR A 431 -27.93 39.12 -5.72
CA THR A 431 -27.23 40.03 -4.81
C THR A 431 -26.84 39.29 -3.54
N ASN A 432 -25.56 39.37 -3.16
CA ASN A 432 -25.00 38.78 -1.92
C ASN A 432 -25.19 37.26 -1.77
N LEU A 433 -25.36 36.51 -2.86
CA LEU A 433 -25.61 35.06 -2.87
C LEU A 433 -24.72 34.25 -1.91
N VAL A 434 -23.41 34.48 -1.90
CA VAL A 434 -22.47 33.78 -1.01
C VAL A 434 -22.80 34.06 0.47
N SER A 435 -23.16 35.30 0.82
CA SER A 435 -23.57 35.67 2.19
C SER A 435 -24.93 35.10 2.57
N ASN A 436 -25.86 34.99 1.61
CA ASN A 436 -27.19 34.41 1.83
C ASN A 436 -27.06 32.90 2.12
N LEU A 437 -26.24 32.20 1.34
CA LEU A 437 -25.95 30.77 1.53
C LEU A 437 -25.16 30.51 2.83
N ALA A 438 -24.21 31.38 3.16
CA ALA A 438 -23.46 31.32 4.41
C ALA A 438 -24.39 31.39 5.63
N ALA A 439 -25.27 32.39 5.67
CA ALA A 439 -26.26 32.56 6.74
C ALA A 439 -27.24 31.39 6.82
N LEU A 440 -27.73 30.89 5.68
CA LEU A 440 -28.68 29.77 5.61
C LEU A 440 -28.07 28.44 6.10
N LEU A 441 -26.82 28.16 5.77
CA LEU A 441 -26.12 26.92 6.12
C LEU A 441 -25.40 26.99 7.48
N GLY A 442 -25.47 28.13 8.18
CA GLY A 442 -24.77 28.34 9.45
C GLY A 442 -23.25 28.39 9.35
N VAL A 443 -22.69 28.63 8.16
CA VAL A 443 -21.24 28.63 7.91
C VAL A 443 -20.69 30.05 7.70
N PRO A 444 -19.46 30.37 8.13
CA PRO A 444 -18.76 31.58 7.73
C PRO A 444 -18.62 31.68 6.19
N ALA A 445 -18.83 32.87 5.62
CA ALA A 445 -18.80 33.08 4.17
C ALA A 445 -17.44 32.72 3.53
N ASN A 446 -16.33 32.88 4.27
CA ASN A 446 -14.98 32.49 3.83
C ASN A 446 -14.73 30.96 3.82
N MET A 447 -15.71 30.15 4.20
CA MET A 447 -15.70 28.70 3.99
C MET A 447 -16.35 28.28 2.66
N ILE A 448 -17.16 29.14 2.03
CA ILE A 448 -17.75 28.87 0.72
C ILE A 448 -16.75 29.25 -0.36
N VAL A 449 -16.14 28.23 -0.99
CA VAL A 449 -15.01 28.42 -1.94
C VAL A 449 -15.43 28.32 -3.41
N ARG A 450 -16.63 27.81 -3.71
CA ARG A 450 -17.21 27.85 -5.06
C ARG A 450 -18.73 27.88 -4.99
N VAL A 451 -19.35 28.65 -5.89
CA VAL A 451 -20.80 28.64 -6.14
C VAL A 451 -21.01 28.65 -7.66
N ASN A 452 -21.81 27.71 -8.19
CA ASN A 452 -22.16 27.63 -9.61
C ASN A 452 -23.67 27.36 -9.75
N ILE A 453 -24.33 28.07 -10.66
CA ILE A 453 -25.75 27.89 -11.01
C ILE A 453 -25.84 27.32 -12.44
N VAL A 454 -26.28 26.07 -12.55
CA VAL A 454 -26.43 25.37 -13.83
C VAL A 454 -27.91 25.32 -14.22
N SER A 455 -28.26 25.81 -15.42
CA SER A 455 -29.60 25.68 -15.98
C SER A 455 -29.73 24.41 -16.84
N ALA A 456 -30.79 23.63 -16.65
CA ALA A 456 -31.11 22.47 -17.50
C ALA A 456 -31.33 22.83 -18.99
N ASN A 457 -31.53 24.12 -19.30
CA ASN A 457 -31.65 24.61 -20.67
C ASN A 457 -30.31 24.53 -21.42
N ASN A 458 -29.17 24.78 -20.76
CA ASN A 458 -27.86 24.86 -21.42
C ASN A 458 -27.05 23.55 -21.36
N ASN A 459 -27.43 22.57 -20.53
CA ASN A 459 -26.70 21.31 -20.38
C ASN A 459 -27.57 20.10 -20.76
N THR A 460 -27.22 19.43 -21.87
CA THR A 460 -27.94 18.28 -22.41
C THR A 460 -27.81 17.00 -21.58
N ARG A 461 -26.82 16.91 -20.67
CA ARG A 461 -26.66 15.79 -19.73
C ARG A 461 -27.62 15.94 -18.54
N VAL A 462 -27.68 17.14 -17.96
CA VAL A 462 -28.66 17.50 -16.90
C VAL A 462 -30.10 17.30 -17.40
N ARG A 463 -30.39 17.74 -18.63
CA ARG A 463 -31.72 17.59 -19.27
C ARG A 463 -32.13 16.13 -19.56
N ARG A 464 -31.23 15.14 -19.43
CA ARG A 464 -31.57 13.70 -19.54
C ARG A 464 -31.82 13.05 -18.18
N GLN A 465 -31.18 13.54 -17.11
CA GLN A 465 -31.37 12.99 -15.75
C GLN A 465 -32.65 13.51 -15.08
N TYR A 466 -33.14 14.69 -15.49
CA TYR A 466 -34.34 15.31 -14.92
C TYR A 466 -35.33 15.66 -16.01
N SER A 467 -36.52 15.07 -15.96
CA SER A 467 -37.60 15.19 -16.97
C SER A 467 -38.24 16.59 -17.04
N ASN A 468 -38.03 17.43 -16.02
CA ASN A 468 -38.62 18.77 -15.93
C ASN A 468 -37.68 19.84 -16.50
N ALA A 469 -37.96 20.26 -17.74
CA ALA A 469 -37.36 21.44 -18.35
C ALA A 469 -37.60 22.70 -17.49
N GLY A 470 -36.59 23.57 -17.38
CA GLY A 470 -36.64 24.78 -16.56
C GLY A 470 -36.17 24.62 -15.10
N SER A 471 -35.76 23.43 -14.67
CA SER A 471 -35.08 23.26 -13.38
C SER A 471 -33.67 23.87 -13.37
N TYR A 472 -33.26 24.40 -12.22
CA TYR A 472 -31.90 24.89 -11.96
C TYR A 472 -31.21 24.01 -10.92
N GLN A 473 -29.88 23.88 -11.03
CA GLN A 473 -29.04 23.28 -9.99
C GLN A 473 -28.11 24.34 -9.42
N LEU A 474 -28.10 24.47 -8.09
CA LEU A 474 -27.11 25.27 -7.36
C LEU A 474 -26.08 24.31 -6.75
N ARG A 475 -24.83 24.41 -7.18
CA ARG A 475 -23.70 23.66 -6.63
C ARG A 475 -22.84 24.58 -5.75
N VAL A 476 -22.64 24.19 -4.50
CA VAL A 476 -21.90 24.93 -3.48
C VAL A 476 -20.77 24.06 -2.95
N GLU A 477 -19.55 24.59 -2.88
CA GLU A 477 -18.37 23.90 -2.32
C GLU A 477 -17.92 24.59 -1.03
N ILE A 478 -17.79 23.82 0.06
CA ILE A 478 -17.51 24.33 1.41
C ILE A 478 -16.28 23.62 1.99
N ARG A 479 -15.30 24.38 2.48
CA ARG A 479 -14.11 23.88 3.19
C ARG A 479 -13.60 24.90 4.21
N SER A 480 -12.72 24.48 5.10
CA SER A 480 -11.91 25.43 5.87
C SER A 480 -10.99 26.25 4.98
N SER A 481 -10.65 27.47 5.40
CA SER A 481 -9.58 28.24 4.76
C SER A 481 -8.24 27.47 4.85
N PRO A 482 -7.35 27.58 3.84
CA PRO A 482 -6.02 26.96 3.86
C PRO A 482 -5.17 27.44 5.05
N VAL A 483 -4.39 26.52 5.63
CA VAL A 483 -3.36 26.88 6.62
C VAL A 483 -2.27 27.66 5.88
N GLN A 484 -1.81 28.80 6.42
CA GLN A 484 -0.87 29.65 5.66
C GLN A 484 0.57 29.10 5.61
N SER A 485 0.95 28.25 6.58
CA SER A 485 2.24 27.56 6.60
C SER A 485 2.11 26.16 7.19
N LEU A 486 2.92 25.21 6.72
CA LEU A 486 2.89 23.80 7.14
C LEU A 486 3.33 23.54 8.60
N SER A 487 3.75 24.57 9.34
CA SER A 487 4.05 24.49 10.78
C SER A 487 2.82 24.56 11.70
N GLY A 488 1.60 24.62 11.15
CA GLY A 488 0.35 24.68 11.91
C GLY A 488 -0.22 23.31 12.34
N ASN A 489 -1.08 23.31 13.37
CA ASN A 489 -1.78 22.11 13.83
C ASN A 489 -2.96 21.75 12.91
N PHE A 490 -2.84 20.66 12.14
CA PHE A 490 -3.85 20.26 11.15
C PHE A 490 -5.12 19.61 11.73
N SER A 491 -5.02 18.91 12.86
CA SER A 491 -6.07 17.97 13.32
C SER A 491 -7.44 18.58 13.63
N ALA A 492 -7.49 19.86 14.02
CA ALA A 492 -8.74 20.55 14.34
C ALA A 492 -9.67 20.71 13.11
N THR A 493 -9.09 20.80 11.92
CA THR A 493 -9.80 21.07 10.66
C THR A 493 -10.74 19.94 10.27
N THR A 494 -10.29 18.69 10.35
CA THR A 494 -11.08 17.52 9.93
C THR A 494 -12.34 17.35 10.80
N GLN A 495 -12.21 17.53 12.12
CA GLN A 495 -13.34 17.42 13.04
C GLN A 495 -14.34 18.57 12.84
N LEU A 496 -13.88 19.80 12.58
CA LEU A 496 -14.75 20.92 12.21
C LEU A 496 -15.57 20.59 10.95
N MET A 497 -14.91 20.10 9.90
CA MET A 497 -15.58 19.76 8.64
C MET A 497 -16.57 18.60 8.79
N ALA A 498 -16.25 17.58 9.58
CA ALA A 498 -17.18 16.48 9.88
C ALA A 498 -18.40 16.96 10.69
N ASN A 499 -18.20 17.83 11.68
CA ASN A 499 -19.30 18.43 12.45
C ASN A 499 -20.24 19.27 11.56
N LEU A 500 -19.68 20.13 10.68
CA LEU A 500 -20.46 20.91 9.72
C LEU A 500 -21.22 20.02 8.72
N THR A 501 -20.58 18.95 8.24
CA THR A 501 -21.23 17.95 7.37
C THR A 501 -22.44 17.32 8.04
N SER A 502 -22.29 16.89 9.31
CA SER A 502 -23.41 16.31 10.06
C SER A 502 -24.55 17.30 10.28
N ILE A 503 -24.27 18.56 10.66
CA ILE A 503 -25.31 19.60 10.85
C ILE A 503 -26.11 19.81 9.56
N ILE A 504 -25.46 19.99 8.42
CA ILE A 504 -26.12 20.25 7.13
C ILE A 504 -26.96 19.05 6.68
N ILE A 505 -26.45 17.81 6.83
CA ILE A 505 -27.22 16.59 6.54
C ILE A 505 -28.44 16.51 7.46
N ASN A 506 -28.23 16.63 8.77
CA ASN A 506 -29.28 16.44 9.78
C ASN A 506 -30.42 17.46 9.62
N GLN A 507 -30.10 18.73 9.36
CA GLN A 507 -31.08 19.79 9.12
C GLN A 507 -31.86 19.61 7.82
N TYR A 508 -31.25 19.07 6.77
CA TYR A 508 -32.00 18.70 5.57
C TYR A 508 -32.89 17.48 5.82
N GLN A 509 -32.39 16.46 6.53
CA GLN A 509 -33.14 15.23 6.78
C GLN A 509 -34.31 15.43 7.75
N SER A 510 -34.24 16.40 8.68
CA SER A 510 -35.37 16.83 9.52
C SER A 510 -36.35 17.79 8.82
N GLY A 511 -36.00 18.32 7.66
CA GLY A 511 -36.79 19.34 6.96
C GLY A 511 -36.56 20.77 7.45
N GLU A 512 -35.73 20.98 8.48
CA GLU A 512 -35.47 22.29 9.08
C GLU A 512 -34.73 23.23 8.12
N LEU A 513 -33.80 22.72 7.29
CA LEU A 513 -33.10 23.52 6.28
C LEU A 513 -34.06 24.04 5.18
N GLN A 514 -35.07 23.24 4.82
CA GLN A 514 -36.08 23.58 3.84
C GLN A 514 -37.05 24.64 4.38
N MET A 515 -37.40 24.57 5.68
CA MET A 515 -38.15 25.63 6.36
C MET A 515 -37.34 26.92 6.47
N ALA A 516 -36.05 26.84 6.81
CA ALA A 516 -35.15 28.00 6.82
C ALA A 516 -35.03 28.65 5.42
N TRP A 517 -34.92 27.84 4.36
CA TRP A 517 -34.90 28.32 2.97
C TRP A 517 -36.21 29.02 2.58
N ALA A 518 -37.36 28.41 2.89
CA ALA A 518 -38.67 28.98 2.58
C ALA A 518 -38.92 30.34 3.29
N ASN A 519 -38.32 30.53 4.47
CA ASN A 519 -38.38 31.77 5.24
C ASN A 519 -37.38 32.86 4.78
N CYS A 520 -36.46 32.56 3.85
CA CYS A 520 -35.51 33.55 3.34
C CYS A 520 -36.18 34.61 2.46
N THR A 521 -35.81 35.88 2.63
CA THR A 521 -36.31 36.96 1.78
C THR A 521 -35.93 36.73 0.32
N GLY A 522 -36.94 36.72 -0.56
CA GLY A 522 -36.75 36.49 -2.00
C GLY A 522 -36.85 35.03 -2.45
N THR A 523 -37.17 34.06 -1.59
CA THR A 523 -37.48 32.67 -2.03
C THR A 523 -38.97 32.44 -2.26
N ASN A 524 -39.84 33.40 -1.90
CA ASN A 524 -41.30 33.34 -2.02
C ASN A 524 -41.94 32.08 -1.38
N GLY A 525 -41.36 31.57 -0.29
CA GLY A 525 -41.82 30.34 0.35
C GLY A 525 -41.45 29.05 -0.38
N THR A 526 -40.68 29.13 -1.48
CA THR A 526 -40.16 27.94 -2.18
C THR A 526 -38.91 27.41 -1.48
N ALA A 527 -38.71 26.10 -1.54
CA ALA A 527 -37.56 25.38 -1.01
C ALA A 527 -36.94 24.47 -2.10
N PRO A 528 -35.71 23.95 -1.91
CA PRO A 528 -35.11 23.00 -2.84
C PRO A 528 -35.96 21.73 -2.96
N SER A 529 -36.11 21.23 -4.20
CA SER A 529 -36.81 19.97 -4.47
C SER A 529 -35.95 18.73 -4.18
N SER A 530 -34.63 18.90 -4.07
CA SER A 530 -33.68 17.86 -3.71
C SER A 530 -32.35 18.46 -3.23
N LEU A 531 -31.58 17.67 -2.49
CA LEU A 531 -30.17 17.90 -2.19
C LEU A 531 -29.40 16.59 -2.40
N THR A 532 -28.30 16.64 -3.14
CA THR A 532 -27.24 15.62 -3.06
C THR A 532 -26.02 16.19 -2.35
N ILE A 533 -25.34 15.35 -1.58
CA ILE A 533 -24.11 15.71 -0.87
C ILE A 533 -22.97 14.77 -1.25
N GLN A 534 -21.77 15.33 -1.39
CA GLN A 534 -20.50 14.62 -1.32
C GLN A 534 -19.86 14.99 0.03
N GLU A 535 -19.68 14.01 0.90
CA GLU A 535 -18.99 14.20 2.18
C GLU A 535 -17.48 14.39 2.01
N PRO A 536 -16.78 15.06 2.95
CA PRO A 536 -15.33 15.18 2.92
C PRO A 536 -14.64 13.81 2.86
N ASN A 537 -13.57 13.73 2.09
CA ASN A 537 -12.84 12.49 1.77
C ASN A 537 -13.62 11.41 1.01
N ASN A 538 -14.92 11.60 0.73
CA ASN A 538 -15.67 10.70 -0.15
C ASN A 538 -15.54 11.13 -1.63
N GLN A 539 -15.55 10.16 -2.54
CA GLN A 539 -15.59 10.37 -3.99
C GLN A 539 -17.01 10.31 -4.56
N THR A 540 -17.93 9.61 -3.89
CA THR A 540 -19.33 9.50 -4.31
C THR A 540 -20.20 10.59 -3.70
N SER A 541 -21.22 11.02 -4.45
CA SER A 541 -22.29 11.87 -3.94
C SER A 541 -23.59 11.07 -3.83
N PHE A 542 -24.37 11.28 -2.77
CA PHE A 542 -25.62 10.58 -2.53
C PHE A 542 -26.79 11.56 -2.30
N PRO A 543 -28.03 11.19 -2.66
CA PRO A 543 -29.21 11.99 -2.39
C PRO A 543 -29.59 11.92 -0.90
N LEU A 544 -30.13 13.03 -0.38
CA LEU A 544 -30.74 13.07 0.94
C LEU A 544 -32.28 13.07 0.82
N SER A 545 -32.93 12.34 1.71
CA SER A 545 -34.40 12.30 1.87
C SER A 545 -34.81 12.89 3.22
N VAL A 546 -35.97 13.53 3.27
CA VAL A 546 -36.57 14.02 4.53
C VAL A 546 -37.30 12.87 5.22
N ILE A 547 -37.05 12.66 6.51
CA ILE A 547 -37.74 11.63 7.29
C ILE A 547 -39.15 12.08 7.67
N ALA A 548 -40.15 11.29 7.29
CA ALA A 548 -41.55 11.53 7.63
C ALA A 548 -42.01 10.73 8.85
N ARG A 549 -41.50 9.50 9.01
CA ARG A 549 -41.77 8.63 10.17
C ARG A 549 -40.70 7.55 10.36
N ILE A 550 -40.67 6.95 11.54
CA ILE A 550 -40.07 5.62 11.77
C ILE A 550 -41.15 4.54 11.98
N ALA A 551 -40.77 3.28 11.82
CA ALA A 551 -41.55 2.13 12.29
C ALA A 551 -40.65 1.03 12.86
N LEU A 552 -41.14 0.33 13.88
CA LEU A 552 -40.52 -0.88 14.41
C LEU A 552 -40.96 -2.07 13.53
N VAL A 553 -40.07 -2.54 12.66
CA VAL A 553 -40.34 -3.61 11.68
C VAL A 553 -40.11 -4.99 12.30
N THR A 554 -39.16 -5.10 13.25
CA THR A 554 -38.99 -6.31 14.08
C THR A 554 -39.00 -5.88 15.56
N PRO A 555 -39.97 -6.31 16.36
CA PRO A 555 -39.97 -6.04 17.80
C PRO A 555 -38.95 -6.95 18.52
N PRO A 556 -38.41 -6.51 19.67
CA PRO A 556 -37.51 -7.35 20.45
C PRO A 556 -38.29 -8.51 21.07
N ALA A 557 -37.75 -9.73 20.99
CA ALA A 557 -38.44 -10.95 21.44
C ALA A 557 -37.48 -11.99 22.03
N SER A 558 -38.04 -12.94 22.78
CA SER A 558 -37.30 -13.99 23.50
C SER A 558 -36.21 -13.44 24.43
N CYS A 559 -36.51 -12.31 25.07
CA CYS A 559 -35.66 -11.66 26.06
C CYS A 559 -35.57 -12.48 27.36
N ARG A 560 -34.41 -12.47 28.01
CA ARG A 560 -34.17 -13.10 29.32
C ARG A 560 -33.49 -12.10 30.25
N GLU A 561 -33.70 -12.25 31.55
CA GLU A 561 -33.07 -11.44 32.59
C GLU A 561 -31.54 -11.45 32.42
N GLN A 562 -30.90 -10.27 32.45
CA GLN A 562 -29.47 -10.04 32.22
C GLN A 562 -28.88 -10.48 30.86
N SER A 563 -29.64 -11.08 29.94
CA SER A 563 -29.18 -11.49 28.61
C SER A 563 -29.72 -10.60 27.48
N PRO A 564 -29.01 -10.50 26.34
CA PRO A 564 -29.60 -9.96 25.11
C PRO A 564 -30.83 -10.76 24.65
N CYS A 565 -31.80 -10.07 24.06
CA CYS A 565 -32.94 -10.69 23.38
C CYS A 565 -32.44 -11.41 22.11
N THR A 566 -32.86 -12.66 21.87
CA THR A 566 -32.38 -13.40 20.68
C THR A 566 -32.95 -12.85 19.39
N THR A 567 -34.10 -12.17 19.45
CA THR A 567 -34.57 -11.28 18.39
C THR A 567 -34.23 -9.85 18.81
N GLN A 568 -33.24 -9.26 18.15
CA GLN A 568 -32.89 -7.85 18.30
C GLN A 568 -33.95 -6.95 17.62
N PRO A 569 -34.23 -5.75 18.16
CA PRO A 569 -35.19 -4.84 17.55
C PRO A 569 -34.64 -4.25 16.25
N VAL A 570 -35.51 -4.03 15.26
CA VAL A 570 -35.16 -3.39 13.98
C VAL A 570 -36.17 -2.30 13.66
N LEU A 571 -35.67 -1.06 13.58
CA LEU A 571 -36.43 0.11 13.14
C LEU A 571 -35.97 0.57 11.76
N VAL A 572 -36.94 1.03 10.97
CA VAL A 572 -36.78 1.52 9.61
C VAL A 572 -37.38 2.92 9.51
N ALA A 573 -36.67 3.83 8.85
CA ALA A 573 -37.10 5.20 8.61
C ALA A 573 -37.66 5.36 7.19
N TYR A 574 -38.73 6.12 7.07
CA TYR A 574 -39.46 6.32 5.81
C TYR A 574 -39.53 7.78 5.42
N ASP A 575 -39.41 8.04 4.12
CA ASP A 575 -39.74 9.34 3.53
C ASP A 575 -41.27 9.55 3.41
N SER A 576 -41.67 10.72 2.88
CA SER A 576 -43.09 11.07 2.69
C SER A 576 -43.80 10.30 1.57
N ALA A 577 -43.07 9.60 0.71
CA ALA A 577 -43.62 8.70 -0.32
C ALA A 577 -43.71 7.23 0.18
N GLY A 578 -43.09 6.91 1.33
CA GLY A 578 -43.08 5.58 1.92
C GLY A 578 -41.87 4.73 1.53
N ASN A 579 -40.83 5.31 0.92
CA ASN A 579 -39.57 4.60 0.63
C ASN A 579 -38.71 4.53 1.90
N VAL A 580 -37.87 3.48 1.99
CA VAL A 580 -36.88 3.35 3.06
C VAL A 580 -35.73 4.33 2.84
N ILE A 581 -35.42 5.15 3.84
CA ILE A 581 -34.25 6.02 3.83
C ILE A 581 -33.03 5.17 4.19
N GLN A 582 -32.02 5.11 3.32
CA GLN A 582 -30.88 4.21 3.49
C GLN A 582 -29.93 4.66 4.61
N ASN A 583 -29.57 5.94 4.68
CA ASN A 583 -28.68 6.48 5.71
C ASN A 583 -29.27 7.74 6.35
N LEU A 584 -29.14 7.85 7.66
CA LEU A 584 -29.51 9.02 8.44
C LEU A 584 -28.26 9.54 9.17
N GLY A 585 -27.98 10.82 9.06
CA GLY A 585 -26.73 11.43 9.48
C GLY A 585 -25.59 11.27 8.48
N SER A 586 -24.42 11.79 8.86
CA SER A 586 -23.18 11.66 8.09
C SER A 586 -22.49 10.31 8.34
N ILE A 587 -21.58 9.90 7.46
CA ILE A 587 -20.79 8.67 7.60
C ILE A 587 -20.08 8.60 8.97
N GLN A 588 -19.55 9.73 9.46
CA GLN A 588 -18.87 9.81 10.76
C GLN A 588 -19.82 9.97 11.96
N TYR A 589 -21.03 10.51 11.73
CA TYR A 589 -22.04 10.78 12.75
C TYR A 589 -23.44 10.34 12.27
N PRO A 590 -23.70 9.01 12.20
CA PRO A 590 -25.02 8.48 11.86
C PRO A 590 -26.02 8.75 12.99
N TRP A 591 -27.31 8.86 12.67
CA TRP A 591 -28.35 9.02 13.68
C TRP A 591 -28.43 7.79 14.57
N GLN A 592 -28.61 8.01 15.86
CA GLN A 592 -28.69 6.96 16.86
C GLN A 592 -30.10 6.87 17.43
N VAL A 593 -30.64 5.66 17.52
CA VAL A 593 -31.92 5.39 18.18
C VAL A 593 -31.63 4.85 19.57
N VAL A 594 -32.24 5.45 20.59
CA VAL A 594 -32.23 4.96 21.97
C VAL A 594 -33.56 4.29 22.30
N ALA A 595 -33.47 3.12 22.91
CA ALA A 595 -34.58 2.36 23.43
C ALA A 595 -34.71 2.57 24.95
N SER A 596 -35.91 2.90 25.41
CA SER A 596 -36.23 3.08 26.83
C SER A 596 -37.56 2.41 27.18
N ILE A 597 -37.88 2.30 28.47
CA ILE A 597 -39.10 1.62 28.94
C ILE A 597 -40.22 2.64 29.14
N VAL A 598 -41.39 2.37 28.55
CA VAL A 598 -42.58 3.23 28.67
C VAL A 598 -42.92 3.45 30.14
N SER A 599 -43.09 4.72 30.52
CA SER A 599 -43.35 5.18 31.90
C SER A 599 -42.26 4.82 32.94
N GLN A 600 -41.08 4.34 32.52
CA GLN A 600 -39.97 3.97 33.40
C GLN A 600 -38.61 4.47 32.87
N PRO A 601 -38.43 5.79 32.63
CA PRO A 601 -37.22 6.34 31.99
C PRO A 601 -35.93 6.14 32.81
N ASN A 602 -36.03 5.88 34.11
CA ASN A 602 -34.89 5.65 35.00
C ASN A 602 -34.34 4.22 34.94
N VAL A 603 -34.94 3.32 34.15
CA VAL A 603 -34.47 1.93 34.03
C VAL A 603 -33.45 1.83 32.91
N THR A 604 -32.19 1.57 33.27
CA THR A 604 -31.10 1.33 32.31
C THR A 604 -31.38 0.08 31.49
N VAL A 605 -31.50 0.24 30.16
CA VAL A 605 -31.71 -0.84 29.20
C VAL A 605 -30.35 -1.31 28.65
N PRO A 606 -29.97 -2.60 28.81
CA PRO A 606 -28.78 -3.15 28.17
C PRO A 606 -28.84 -3.01 26.64
N GLY A 607 -27.76 -2.52 26.01
CA GLY A 607 -27.70 -2.34 24.56
C GLY A 607 -28.73 -1.37 23.98
N ALA A 608 -29.14 -0.36 24.76
CA ALA A 608 -30.21 0.58 24.40
C ALA A 608 -29.99 1.39 23.11
N ILE A 609 -28.76 1.54 22.63
CA ILE A 609 -28.40 2.47 21.54
C ILE A 609 -27.96 1.68 20.31
N ALA A 610 -28.50 2.05 19.14
CA ALA A 610 -28.04 1.56 17.84
C ALA A 610 -27.91 2.69 16.82
N ASN A 611 -26.93 2.56 15.92
CA ASN A 611 -26.78 3.44 14.76
C ASN A 611 -27.76 3.04 13.66
N TYR A 612 -28.29 4.03 12.92
CA TYR A 612 -29.10 3.82 11.73
C TYR A 612 -28.24 3.87 10.46
N THR A 613 -28.13 2.74 9.75
CA THR A 613 -27.32 2.60 8.52
C THR A 613 -27.88 1.47 7.64
N ASN A 614 -27.72 1.57 6.32
CA ASN A 614 -28.18 0.55 5.35
C ASN A 614 -29.68 0.21 5.51
N GLY A 615 -30.52 1.24 5.69
CA GLY A 615 -31.97 1.15 5.75
C GLY A 615 -32.55 0.79 7.11
N GLN A 616 -31.74 0.59 8.16
CA GLN A 616 -32.22 0.09 9.45
C GLN A 616 -31.31 0.40 10.64
N THR A 617 -31.82 0.23 11.87
CA THR A 617 -31.03 0.25 13.11
C THR A 617 -30.27 -1.05 13.34
N GLN A 618 -28.97 -0.97 13.69
CA GLN A 618 -28.14 -2.14 14.00
C GLN A 618 -28.01 -2.38 15.51
N TYR A 619 -29.01 -3.02 16.12
CA TYR A 619 -28.94 -3.51 17.51
C TYR A 619 -28.24 -4.87 17.57
N SER A 620 -27.26 -5.01 18.47
CA SER A 620 -26.48 -6.25 18.66
C SER A 620 -26.61 -6.87 20.06
N ASN A 621 -26.80 -6.04 21.09
CA ASN A 621 -26.82 -6.45 22.50
C ASN A 621 -28.03 -5.91 23.27
N PHE A 622 -29.11 -5.54 22.57
CA PHE A 622 -30.36 -5.10 23.21
C PHE A 622 -30.90 -6.20 24.13
N GLY A 623 -31.17 -5.85 25.38
CA GLY A 623 -31.74 -6.74 26.40
C GLY A 623 -32.68 -5.97 27.33
N LEU A 624 -33.34 -6.68 28.25
CA LEU A 624 -34.21 -6.09 29.28
C LEU A 624 -33.76 -6.58 30.66
N PRO A 625 -33.66 -5.70 31.67
CA PRO A 625 -32.80 -5.97 32.83
C PRO A 625 -33.35 -6.97 33.85
N TYR A 626 -34.67 -7.03 34.07
CA TYR A 626 -35.30 -7.81 35.13
C TYR A 626 -36.48 -8.64 34.61
N ILE A 627 -36.86 -9.70 35.32
CA ILE A 627 -38.08 -10.46 35.01
C ILE A 627 -39.32 -9.56 35.13
N GLY A 628 -40.16 -9.57 34.10
CA GLY A 628 -41.37 -8.74 34.03
C GLY A 628 -41.95 -8.67 32.62
N THR A 629 -42.94 -7.81 32.42
CA THR A 629 -43.52 -7.50 31.10
C THR A 629 -43.41 -6.00 30.86
N TYR A 630 -42.75 -5.61 29.77
CA TYR A 630 -42.39 -4.23 29.47
C TYR A 630 -42.93 -3.79 28.11
N GLN A 631 -43.19 -2.50 27.95
CA GLN A 631 -43.31 -1.89 26.63
C GLN A 631 -42.07 -1.01 26.40
N VAL A 632 -41.45 -1.18 25.23
CA VAL A 632 -40.26 -0.45 24.83
C VAL A 632 -40.66 0.70 23.89
N ILE A 633 -40.10 1.88 24.12
CA ILE A 633 -40.27 3.07 23.30
C ILE A 633 -38.90 3.46 22.74
N PHE A 634 -38.87 3.62 21.42
CA PHE A 634 -37.68 3.91 20.63
C PHE A 634 -37.78 5.34 20.10
N THR A 635 -36.76 6.15 20.36
CA THR A 635 -36.66 7.55 19.96
C THR A 635 -35.26 7.86 19.44
N PHE A 636 -35.10 8.87 18.59
CA PHE A 636 -33.76 9.33 18.22
C PHE A 636 -33.08 10.05 19.40
N ILE A 637 -31.80 9.77 19.61
CA ILE A 637 -30.91 10.69 20.34
C ILE A 637 -30.75 11.93 19.45
N GLN A 638 -30.85 13.13 20.03
CA GLN A 638 -30.88 14.39 19.28
C GLN A 638 -29.69 14.52 18.31
N PRO A 639 -29.93 14.50 16.98
CA PRO A 639 -28.88 14.72 16.01
C PRO A 639 -28.36 16.16 16.12
N ASN A 640 -27.04 16.34 15.94
CA ASN A 640 -26.44 17.67 15.98
C ASN A 640 -27.07 18.59 14.91
N GLY A 641 -27.45 19.81 15.30
CA GLY A 641 -28.10 20.77 14.42
C GLY A 641 -29.63 20.68 14.30
N VAL A 642 -30.29 19.67 14.87
CA VAL A 642 -31.76 19.45 14.77
C VAL A 642 -32.47 19.87 16.07
N SER A 643 -33.67 20.43 15.96
CA SER A 643 -34.48 20.82 17.12
C SER A 643 -34.96 19.61 17.94
N ILE A 644 -34.98 19.79 19.27
CA ILE A 644 -35.62 18.84 20.21
C ILE A 644 -37.11 18.62 19.84
N SER A 645 -37.80 19.64 19.33
CA SER A 645 -39.21 19.56 18.95
C SER A 645 -39.46 18.59 17.78
N PHE A 646 -38.46 18.38 16.92
CA PHE A 646 -38.56 17.45 15.79
C PHE A 646 -38.54 16.00 16.29
N ILE A 647 -37.55 15.64 17.11
CA ILE A 647 -37.40 14.25 17.59
C ILE A 647 -38.47 13.85 18.63
N THR A 648 -39.07 14.82 19.34
CA THR A 648 -40.21 14.56 20.24
C THR A 648 -41.55 14.38 19.51
N ASN A 649 -41.57 14.49 18.17
CA ASN A 649 -42.77 14.23 17.38
C ASN A 649 -43.16 12.74 17.46
N ALA A 650 -44.46 12.46 17.58
CA ALA A 650 -44.99 11.09 17.64
C ALA A 650 -44.64 10.25 16.39
N SER A 651 -44.40 10.87 15.22
CA SER A 651 -43.91 10.14 14.03
C SER A 651 -42.43 9.76 14.09
N MET A 652 -41.64 10.40 14.95
CA MET A 652 -40.22 10.09 15.22
C MET A 652 -40.03 9.13 16.39
N THR A 653 -41.12 8.50 16.84
CA THR A 653 -41.19 7.58 17.97
C THR A 653 -41.84 6.28 17.53
N ALA A 654 -41.34 5.13 17.99
CA ALA A 654 -41.98 3.83 17.78
C ALA A 654 -42.09 3.04 19.09
N ASN A 655 -43.22 2.37 19.30
CA ASN A 655 -43.46 1.55 20.49
C ASN A 655 -43.52 0.06 20.11
N SER A 656 -43.00 -0.81 20.98
CA SER A 656 -43.23 -2.25 20.88
C SER A 656 -44.64 -2.64 21.34
N SER A 657 -45.03 -3.88 21.05
CA SER A 657 -46.00 -4.61 21.87
C SER A 657 -45.41 -4.94 23.25
N SER A 658 -46.21 -5.48 24.17
CA SER A 658 -45.71 -5.95 25.47
C SER A 658 -44.74 -7.13 25.31
N VAL A 659 -43.52 -7.00 25.81
CA VAL A 659 -42.46 -8.00 25.78
C VAL A 659 -42.25 -8.58 27.17
N THR A 660 -42.44 -9.88 27.33
CA THR A 660 -42.18 -10.60 28.59
C THR A 660 -40.74 -11.08 28.64
N VAL A 661 -40.07 -10.84 29.77
CA VAL A 661 -38.69 -11.23 30.04
C VAL A 661 -38.68 -12.53 30.83
N GLY A 662 -38.08 -13.57 30.23
CA GLY A 662 -37.91 -14.86 30.88
C GLY A 662 -36.78 -14.88 31.92
N GLN A 663 -36.71 -15.96 32.69
CA GLN A 663 -35.61 -16.25 33.59
C GLN A 663 -34.28 -16.40 32.81
N ALA A 664 -33.16 -15.98 33.41
CA ALA A 664 -31.84 -16.07 32.78
C ALA A 664 -31.45 -17.54 32.48
N SER A 665 -30.84 -17.78 31.32
CA SER A 665 -30.39 -19.11 30.86
C SER A 665 -28.87 -19.08 30.76
N LEU A 666 -28.18 -19.80 31.64
CA LEU A 666 -26.77 -19.56 31.95
C LEU A 666 -25.87 -20.74 31.64
N ALA A 667 -24.67 -20.43 31.14
CA ALA A 667 -23.50 -21.29 31.13
C ALA A 667 -22.33 -20.56 31.81
N VAL A 668 -21.17 -21.20 31.91
CA VAL A 668 -19.96 -20.61 32.47
C VAL A 668 -18.77 -20.93 31.58
N THR A 669 -17.90 -19.95 31.36
CA THR A 669 -16.66 -20.08 30.59
C THR A 669 -15.44 -19.68 31.43
N VAL A 670 -14.25 -20.12 31.04
CA VAL A 670 -12.98 -19.71 31.64
C VAL A 670 -12.51 -18.40 30.98
N VAL A 671 -12.02 -17.46 31.79
CA VAL A 671 -11.43 -16.20 31.33
C VAL A 671 -9.94 -16.25 31.60
N GLU A 672 -9.12 -15.81 30.64
CA GLU A 672 -7.65 -15.83 30.71
C GLU A 672 -7.11 -17.24 31.04
N PRO A 673 -7.23 -18.21 30.10
CA PRO A 673 -6.78 -19.58 30.31
C PRO A 673 -5.30 -19.67 30.69
N ILE A 674 -4.99 -20.36 31.78
CA ILE A 674 -3.63 -20.51 32.33
C ILE A 674 -3.04 -21.81 31.84
N TYR A 675 -2.02 -21.74 30.98
CA TYR A 675 -1.42 -22.92 30.36
C TYR A 675 -0.25 -23.51 31.15
N VAL A 676 0.39 -22.73 32.03
CA VAL A 676 1.58 -23.13 32.80
C VAL A 676 1.49 -22.59 34.22
N VAL A 677 1.81 -23.41 35.21
CA VAL A 677 1.95 -23.04 36.62
C VAL A 677 3.21 -23.66 37.21
N THR A 678 3.73 -23.10 38.30
CA THR A 678 4.85 -23.71 39.04
C THR A 678 4.32 -24.56 40.20
N VAL A 679 4.89 -25.75 40.37
CA VAL A 679 4.57 -26.67 41.47
C VAL A 679 4.82 -26.02 42.84
N ASN A 680 3.87 -26.17 43.75
CA ASN A 680 3.83 -25.55 45.08
C ASN A 680 3.92 -24.00 45.07
N GLN A 681 3.53 -23.35 43.97
CA GLN A 681 3.33 -21.89 43.91
C GLN A 681 1.84 -21.58 43.71
N PRO A 682 1.32 -20.50 44.33
CA PRO A 682 -0.08 -20.12 44.21
C PRO A 682 -0.40 -19.53 42.83
N PHE A 683 -1.53 -19.96 42.26
CA PHE A 683 -2.16 -19.34 41.10
C PHE A 683 -3.66 -19.11 41.36
N ASN A 684 -4.28 -18.30 40.50
CA ASN A 684 -5.70 -17.96 40.57
C ASN A 684 -6.38 -18.42 39.28
N ILE A 685 -7.67 -18.76 39.30
CA ILE A 685 -8.43 -19.05 38.06
C ILE A 685 -9.71 -18.22 37.99
N SER A 686 -9.99 -17.66 36.81
CA SER A 686 -11.11 -16.76 36.55
C SER A 686 -12.17 -17.45 35.68
N VAL A 687 -13.44 -17.36 36.07
CA VAL A 687 -14.58 -17.83 35.26
C VAL A 687 -15.66 -16.75 35.12
N ARG A 688 -16.42 -16.79 34.04
CA ARG A 688 -17.49 -15.83 33.74
C ARG A 688 -18.81 -16.57 33.44
N PRO A 689 -19.89 -16.27 34.17
CA PRO A 689 -21.26 -16.57 33.73
C PRO A 689 -21.56 -15.89 32.39
N ILE A 690 -22.12 -16.65 31.45
CA ILE A 690 -22.52 -16.22 30.11
C ILE A 690 -23.95 -16.70 29.82
N ASP A 691 -24.64 -16.08 28.86
CA ASP A 691 -25.91 -16.60 28.37
C ASP A 691 -25.67 -17.89 27.56
N SER A 692 -26.33 -18.99 27.93
CA SER A 692 -26.10 -20.31 27.32
C SER A 692 -26.66 -20.48 25.90
N ILE A 693 -27.39 -19.48 25.38
CA ILE A 693 -28.01 -19.53 24.06
C ILE A 693 -27.21 -18.68 23.05
N THR A 694 -26.76 -17.49 23.45
CA THR A 694 -25.95 -16.60 22.59
C THR A 694 -24.45 -16.75 22.79
N GLY A 695 -24.01 -17.34 23.91
CA GLY A 695 -22.60 -17.31 24.36
C GLY A 695 -22.14 -15.93 24.86
N GLY A 696 -23.03 -14.93 24.87
CA GLY A 696 -22.71 -13.55 25.21
C GLY A 696 -22.51 -13.32 26.71
N GLN A 697 -21.80 -12.24 27.04
CA GLN A 697 -21.64 -11.77 28.42
C GLN A 697 -22.97 -11.23 28.97
N LEU A 698 -23.30 -11.59 30.21
CA LEU A 698 -24.43 -11.03 30.94
C LEU A 698 -24.21 -9.54 31.28
N GLY A 699 -25.28 -8.78 31.41
CA GLY A 699 -25.22 -7.38 31.85
C GLY A 699 -24.58 -7.22 33.24
N GLN A 700 -25.07 -7.99 34.22
CA GLN A 700 -24.53 -8.09 35.57
C GLN A 700 -24.47 -9.57 35.99
N ILE A 701 -23.48 -9.94 36.81
CA ILE A 701 -23.45 -11.27 37.43
C ILE A 701 -24.05 -11.32 38.85
N CYS A 702 -24.30 -10.18 39.49
CA CYS A 702 -24.82 -10.08 40.87
C CYS A 702 -26.17 -9.35 40.95
N TRP A 703 -27.04 -9.57 39.97
CA TRP A 703 -28.41 -9.06 40.02
C TRP A 703 -29.20 -9.72 41.17
N ASN A 704 -30.27 -9.08 41.62
CA ASN A 704 -31.13 -9.53 42.73
C ASN A 704 -30.35 -9.85 44.04
N ASN A 705 -29.19 -9.20 44.25
CA ASN A 705 -28.26 -9.38 45.38
C ASN A 705 -27.68 -10.80 45.52
N TRP A 706 -27.62 -11.60 44.45
CA TRP A 706 -27.04 -12.94 44.49
C TRP A 706 -25.52 -12.91 44.37
N THR A 707 -24.84 -13.77 45.13
CA THR A 707 -23.39 -14.00 45.04
C THR A 707 -23.11 -15.37 44.42
N TRP A 708 -21.86 -15.62 44.05
CA TRP A 708 -21.42 -16.88 43.45
C TRP A 708 -20.33 -17.54 44.30
N THR A 709 -20.39 -18.87 44.40
CA THR A 709 -19.35 -19.71 45.01
C THR A 709 -18.76 -20.61 43.93
N ALA A 710 -17.44 -20.62 43.78
CA ALA A 710 -16.74 -21.41 42.77
C ALA A 710 -15.96 -22.55 43.44
N ASN A 711 -16.44 -23.78 43.27
CA ASN A 711 -15.77 -24.98 43.77
C ASN A 711 -14.86 -25.55 42.67
N VAL A 712 -13.57 -25.68 42.95
CA VAL A 712 -12.57 -26.18 42.00
C VAL A 712 -12.03 -27.53 42.48
N SER A 713 -11.90 -28.49 41.56
CA SER A 713 -11.28 -29.80 41.80
C SER A 713 -10.46 -30.24 40.59
N LEU A 714 -9.69 -31.32 40.72
CA LEU A 714 -9.10 -31.97 39.54
C LEU A 714 -10.19 -32.67 38.72
N TYR A 715 -10.15 -32.50 37.40
CA TYR A 715 -10.97 -33.26 36.46
C TYR A 715 -10.33 -34.63 36.22
N THR A 716 -11.02 -35.71 36.60
CA THR A 716 -10.53 -37.07 36.43
C THR A 716 -10.72 -37.56 34.99
N LEU A 717 -9.61 -37.75 34.27
CA LEU A 717 -9.58 -38.40 32.96
C LEU A 717 -9.78 -39.91 33.11
N SER A 718 -10.33 -40.54 32.06
CA SER A 718 -10.75 -41.95 32.08
C SER A 718 -9.62 -42.98 31.86
N GLN A 719 -8.43 -42.54 31.45
CA GLN A 719 -7.32 -43.43 31.04
C GLN A 719 -5.97 -43.10 31.68
N SER A 720 -5.72 -41.84 32.04
CA SER A 720 -4.48 -41.41 32.68
C SER A 720 -4.72 -40.14 33.51
N ASN A 721 -4.34 -40.17 34.79
CA ASN A 721 -4.36 -39.00 35.67
C ASN A 721 -2.95 -38.75 36.20
N PRO A 722 -2.52 -37.49 36.38
CA PRO A 722 -1.28 -37.16 37.06
C PRO A 722 -1.32 -37.60 38.54
N HIS A 723 -0.16 -37.82 39.14
CA HIS A 723 -0.05 -38.31 40.53
C HIS A 723 -0.28 -37.23 41.60
N GLY A 724 -0.31 -35.95 41.24
CA GLY A 724 -0.49 -34.85 42.19
C GLY A 724 -1.95 -34.48 42.49
N ALA A 725 -2.12 -33.72 43.56
CA ALA A 725 -3.39 -33.16 44.00
C ALA A 725 -3.49 -31.65 43.72
N LEU A 726 -4.73 -31.16 43.63
CA LEU A 726 -5.02 -29.73 43.76
C LEU A 726 -5.02 -29.39 45.26
N VAL A 727 -3.98 -28.71 45.72
CA VAL A 727 -3.90 -28.20 47.10
C VAL A 727 -4.61 -26.83 47.13
N ILE A 728 -5.79 -26.82 47.74
CA ILE A 728 -6.55 -25.60 48.01
C ILE A 728 -6.03 -25.02 49.33
N SER A 729 -5.56 -23.77 49.31
CA SER A 729 -5.05 -23.11 50.51
C SER A 729 -6.17 -22.85 51.52
N THR A 730 -5.83 -22.80 52.82
CA THR A 730 -6.75 -22.24 53.85
C THR A 730 -7.02 -20.74 53.65
N THR A 731 -6.25 -20.08 52.77
CA THR A 731 -6.46 -18.70 52.29
C THR A 731 -7.10 -18.61 50.90
N SER A 732 -7.54 -19.73 50.30
CA SER A 732 -8.29 -19.70 49.04
C SER A 732 -9.70 -19.17 49.25
N ILE A 733 -10.07 -18.12 48.52
CA ILE A 733 -11.40 -17.51 48.57
C ILE A 733 -11.97 -17.36 47.16
N THR A 734 -13.30 -17.41 47.05
CA THR A 734 -14.00 -16.95 45.84
C THR A 734 -14.15 -15.43 45.91
N ILE A 735 -13.56 -14.71 44.96
CA ILE A 735 -13.69 -13.27 44.79
C ILE A 735 -14.62 -13.01 43.60
N VAL A 736 -15.76 -12.36 43.84
CA VAL A 736 -16.68 -11.96 42.78
C VAL A 736 -16.37 -10.51 42.39
N ASN A 737 -16.03 -10.29 41.12
CA ASN A 737 -15.82 -8.96 40.54
C ASN A 737 -17.04 -8.58 39.68
N PRO A 738 -17.99 -7.78 40.21
CA PRO A 738 -19.21 -7.41 39.49
C PRO A 738 -18.99 -6.34 38.41
N ILE A 739 -17.80 -5.71 38.34
CA ILE A 739 -17.46 -4.74 37.29
C ILE A 739 -16.92 -5.47 36.05
N ALA A 740 -16.04 -6.46 36.27
CA ALA A 740 -15.49 -7.29 35.20
C ALA A 740 -16.43 -8.44 34.76
N ASN A 741 -17.55 -8.66 35.46
CA ASN A 741 -18.39 -9.86 35.36
C ASN A 741 -17.53 -11.15 35.36
N ILE A 742 -16.71 -11.31 36.42
CA ILE A 742 -15.84 -12.46 36.65
C ILE A 742 -16.01 -12.96 38.09
N VAL A 743 -15.94 -14.28 38.28
CA VAL A 743 -15.75 -14.95 39.56
C VAL A 743 -14.38 -15.61 39.54
N GLN A 744 -13.50 -15.22 40.47
CA GLN A 744 -12.12 -15.71 40.55
C GLN A 744 -11.94 -16.56 41.82
N VAL A 745 -11.20 -17.66 41.72
CA VAL A 745 -10.73 -18.45 42.88
C VAL A 745 -9.24 -18.24 43.02
N THR A 746 -8.78 -17.94 44.24
CA THR A 746 -7.39 -17.58 44.51
C THR A 746 -6.60 -18.64 45.27
N ASN A 747 -5.27 -18.52 45.25
CA ASN A 747 -4.34 -19.33 46.05
C ASN A 747 -4.46 -20.85 45.83
N LEU A 748 -4.79 -21.28 44.61
CA LEU A 748 -4.75 -22.68 44.20
C LEU A 748 -3.30 -23.11 44.00
N MET A 749 -2.95 -24.35 44.35
CA MET A 749 -1.62 -24.92 44.14
C MET A 749 -1.73 -26.34 43.60
N ILE A 750 -0.72 -26.78 42.85
CA ILE A 750 -0.55 -28.17 42.40
C ILE A 750 0.79 -28.66 42.96
N ASP A 751 0.80 -29.85 43.57
CA ASP A 751 1.91 -30.33 44.40
C ASP A 751 2.96 -31.19 43.67
N HIS A 752 2.65 -31.71 42.47
CA HIS A 752 3.56 -32.51 41.63
C HIS A 752 3.57 -32.04 40.17
N ILE A 753 4.68 -32.25 39.47
CA ILE A 753 4.80 -31.96 38.04
C ILE A 753 3.84 -32.81 37.18
N GLY A 754 3.34 -32.25 36.08
CA GLY A 754 2.45 -32.97 35.15
C GLY A 754 1.48 -32.07 34.39
N MET A 755 0.60 -32.69 33.59
CA MET A 755 -0.52 -32.02 32.91
C MET A 755 -1.81 -32.25 33.69
N TYR A 756 -2.50 -31.15 34.03
CA TYR A 756 -3.72 -31.15 34.85
C TYR A 756 -4.86 -30.47 34.11
N ILE A 757 -6.10 -30.84 34.43
CA ILE A 757 -7.31 -30.13 34.02
C ILE A 757 -8.12 -29.90 35.30
N LEU A 758 -8.65 -28.69 35.48
CA LEU A 758 -9.48 -28.33 36.62
C LEU A 758 -10.95 -28.44 36.23
N SER A 759 -11.74 -29.08 37.08
CA SER A 759 -13.21 -29.07 37.03
C SER A 759 -13.70 -27.93 37.91
N ILE A 760 -14.50 -27.03 37.36
CA ILE A 760 -14.97 -25.82 38.04
C ILE A 760 -16.49 -25.85 38.09
N ARG A 761 -17.05 -25.96 39.30
CA ARG A 761 -18.49 -25.89 39.57
C ARG A 761 -18.84 -24.55 40.19
N LEU A 762 -19.56 -23.72 39.46
CA LEU A 762 -20.00 -22.40 39.86
C LEU A 762 -21.47 -22.44 40.32
N VAL A 763 -21.75 -22.07 41.56
CA VAL A 763 -23.08 -22.17 42.19
C VAL A 763 -23.54 -20.80 42.68
N SER A 764 -24.79 -20.42 42.39
CA SER A 764 -25.39 -19.16 42.86
C SER A 764 -25.88 -19.29 44.31
N SER A 765 -25.82 -18.21 45.09
CA SER A 765 -26.15 -18.21 46.53
C SER A 765 -27.60 -18.57 46.86
N ASN A 766 -28.51 -18.42 45.89
CA ASN A 766 -29.91 -18.87 45.97
C ASN A 766 -30.13 -20.33 45.52
N ASN A 767 -29.07 -21.06 45.15
CA ASN A 767 -29.09 -22.41 44.58
C ASN A 767 -29.86 -22.58 43.24
N GLN A 768 -30.24 -21.48 42.58
CA GLN A 768 -30.96 -21.50 41.31
C GLN A 768 -30.10 -21.99 40.13
N TYR A 769 -28.78 -21.79 40.19
CA TYR A 769 -27.85 -22.18 39.13
C TYR A 769 -26.68 -23.00 39.69
N SER A 770 -26.33 -24.08 38.98
CA SER A 770 -25.17 -24.95 39.25
C SER A 770 -24.48 -25.24 37.92
N LEU A 771 -23.58 -24.35 37.52
CA LEU A 771 -22.91 -24.33 36.23
C LEU A 771 -21.57 -25.08 36.33
N HIS A 772 -21.12 -25.71 35.24
CA HIS A 772 -19.90 -26.52 35.21
C HIS A 772 -19.06 -26.21 33.97
N VAL A 773 -17.74 -26.09 34.13
CA VAL A 773 -16.77 -25.96 33.03
C VAL A 773 -15.43 -26.60 33.41
N THR A 774 -14.68 -27.06 32.41
CA THR A 774 -13.30 -27.52 32.58
C THR A 774 -12.30 -26.47 32.12
N SER A 775 -11.15 -26.35 32.78
CA SER A 775 -10.04 -25.55 32.27
C SER A 775 -9.46 -26.11 30.97
N ASN A 776 -8.63 -25.32 30.30
CA ASN A 776 -7.60 -25.85 29.40
C ASN A 776 -6.64 -26.81 30.16
N GLY A 777 -5.81 -27.55 29.42
CA GLY A 777 -4.69 -28.28 30.02
C GLY A 777 -3.67 -27.31 30.61
N ILE A 778 -3.31 -27.53 31.87
CA ILE A 778 -2.36 -26.73 32.65
C ILE A 778 -1.11 -27.58 32.92
N LEU A 779 0.06 -27.10 32.47
CA LEU A 779 1.35 -27.73 32.74
C LEU A 779 1.91 -27.24 34.08
N ALA A 780 2.02 -28.13 35.07
CA ALA A 780 2.72 -27.86 36.32
C ALA A 780 4.22 -28.21 36.18
N ILE A 781 5.10 -27.21 36.28
CA ILE A 781 6.55 -27.34 36.14
C ILE A 781 7.28 -27.19 37.48
N ALA A 782 8.50 -27.72 37.59
CA ALA A 782 9.33 -27.56 38.78
C ALA A 782 9.82 -26.10 38.95
N ASN A 783 9.98 -25.65 40.19
CA ASN A 783 10.43 -24.28 40.48
C ASN A 783 11.81 -24.00 39.84
N GLY A 784 11.94 -22.85 39.18
CA GLY A 784 13.13 -22.47 38.40
C GLY A 784 13.21 -23.06 36.98
N THR A 785 12.23 -23.83 36.52
CA THR A 785 12.18 -24.31 35.13
C THR A 785 11.78 -23.17 34.19
N VAL A 786 12.67 -22.79 33.26
CA VAL A 786 12.38 -21.83 32.19
C VAL A 786 11.96 -22.60 30.94
N LEU A 787 10.78 -22.28 30.39
CA LEU A 787 10.34 -22.78 29.09
C LEU A 787 10.83 -21.82 28.00
N GLN A 788 11.65 -22.30 27.06
CA GLN A 788 12.01 -21.53 25.86
C GLN A 788 10.85 -21.57 24.85
N THR A 789 9.96 -20.58 24.92
CA THR A 789 8.97 -20.28 23.87
C THR A 789 8.75 -18.78 23.77
N ASP A 790 9.06 -18.19 22.62
CA ASP A 790 8.61 -16.84 22.29
C ASP A 790 7.06 -16.78 22.25
N SER A 791 6.50 -15.59 22.50
CA SER A 791 5.05 -15.27 22.49
C SER A 791 4.14 -15.90 23.56
N GLY A 792 4.61 -16.85 24.39
CA GLY A 792 3.94 -17.19 25.66
C GLY A 792 2.57 -17.90 25.57
N GLN A 793 2.26 -18.59 24.47
CA GLN A 793 1.07 -19.45 24.31
C GLN A 793 1.47 -20.82 23.75
N PRO A 794 1.30 -21.94 24.49
CA PRO A 794 1.69 -23.26 24.00
C PRO A 794 0.59 -23.90 23.13
N LEU A 795 0.89 -24.06 21.84
CA LEU A 795 0.01 -24.73 20.87
C LEU A 795 0.27 -26.24 20.83
N THR A 796 -0.69 -27.02 21.33
CA THR A 796 -0.74 -28.50 21.29
C THR A 796 0.32 -29.23 22.13
N TYR A 797 -0.03 -30.41 22.63
CA TYR A 797 0.89 -31.31 23.35
C TYR A 797 0.69 -32.77 22.92
N VAL A 798 1.79 -33.49 22.74
CA VAL A 798 1.83 -34.93 22.44
C VAL A 798 2.21 -35.69 23.71
N THR A 799 1.40 -36.67 24.11
CA THR A 799 1.74 -37.55 25.23
C THR A 799 2.72 -38.63 24.80
N LEU A 800 3.95 -38.57 25.32
CA LEU A 800 4.94 -39.64 25.24
C LEU A 800 5.17 -40.23 26.64
N ALA A 801 5.29 -41.56 26.73
CA ALA A 801 5.63 -42.27 27.95
C ALA A 801 7.13 -42.59 27.95
N GLY A 802 7.94 -41.69 28.52
CA GLY A 802 9.40 -41.78 28.54
C GLY A 802 10.05 -40.40 28.70
N SER A 803 11.35 -40.39 29.03
CA SER A 803 12.09 -39.15 29.33
C SER A 803 12.21 -38.21 28.12
N ILE A 804 12.25 -36.91 28.42
CA ILE A 804 11.99 -35.79 27.48
C ILE A 804 13.06 -35.65 26.38
N ILE A 805 12.62 -35.62 25.13
CA ILE A 805 12.97 -34.58 24.14
C ILE A 805 11.66 -34.17 23.44
N ALA A 806 11.41 -32.88 23.25
CA ALA A 806 10.23 -32.37 22.56
C ALA A 806 10.62 -31.51 21.34
N SER A 807 9.86 -31.60 20.25
CA SER A 807 10.00 -30.77 19.06
C SER A 807 8.71 -29.98 18.82
N PHE A 808 8.87 -28.69 18.51
CA PHE A 808 7.75 -27.77 18.28
C PHE A 808 7.40 -27.69 16.80
N LEU A 809 6.12 -27.51 16.47
CA LEU A 809 5.63 -27.19 15.14
C LEU A 809 4.74 -25.94 15.20
N THR A 810 5.05 -24.94 14.39
CA THR A 810 4.28 -23.70 14.26
C THR A 810 3.23 -23.82 13.14
N PRO A 811 1.95 -23.46 13.37
CA PRO A 811 0.94 -23.48 12.31
C PRO A 811 0.89 -22.17 11.52
N SER A 812 1.46 -22.17 10.31
CA SER A 812 1.24 -21.10 9.32
C SER A 812 0.36 -21.61 8.17
N ASN A 813 -0.81 -20.97 7.98
CA ASN A 813 -1.78 -21.17 6.89
C ASN A 813 -2.61 -22.50 6.92
N PRO A 814 -3.97 -22.45 6.97
CA PRO A 814 -4.83 -23.64 7.02
C PRO A 814 -4.82 -24.57 5.79
N ALA A 815 -4.23 -24.16 4.67
CA ALA A 815 -4.36 -24.86 3.38
C ALA A 815 -3.48 -26.12 3.21
N ALA A 816 -2.46 -26.34 4.05
CA ALA A 816 -1.45 -27.40 3.85
C ALA A 816 -1.86 -28.82 4.37
N ASN A 817 -3.06 -28.96 4.91
CA ASN A 817 -3.46 -30.05 5.83
C ASN A 817 -3.71 -31.45 5.22
N SER A 818 -3.12 -31.78 4.07
CA SER A 818 -3.26 -33.11 3.45
C SER A 818 -1.94 -33.82 3.10
N GLN A 819 -0.80 -33.11 2.98
CA GLN A 819 0.49 -33.73 2.64
C GLN A 819 1.50 -33.75 3.79
N SER A 820 1.32 -32.95 4.85
CA SER A 820 2.22 -32.95 6.01
C SER A 820 2.15 -34.23 6.85
N PHE A 821 1.06 -35.00 6.77
CA PHE A 821 0.87 -36.23 7.54
C PHE A 821 1.57 -37.48 6.98
N SER A 822 1.95 -37.51 5.68
CA SER A 822 2.61 -38.69 5.09
C SER A 822 4.10 -38.79 5.40
N ASN A 823 4.72 -37.77 6.00
CA ASN A 823 6.15 -37.76 6.34
C ASN A 823 6.47 -38.07 7.83
N LEU A 824 5.44 -38.27 8.67
CA LEU A 824 5.64 -38.78 10.04
C LEU A 824 5.87 -40.31 10.10
N SER A 825 5.61 -41.04 9.00
CA SER A 825 5.86 -42.48 8.91
C SER A 825 7.23 -42.85 8.32
N SER A 826 8.02 -41.87 7.85
CA SER A 826 9.27 -42.09 7.11
C SER A 826 10.54 -41.55 7.80
N SER A 827 10.40 -40.92 8.97
CA SER A 827 11.51 -40.35 9.77
C SER A 827 11.74 -41.09 11.10
N THR A 828 11.47 -42.40 11.12
CA THR A 828 11.61 -43.27 12.31
C THR A 828 13.07 -43.56 12.68
N ASN A 829 13.74 -42.61 13.32
CA ASN A 829 14.95 -42.83 14.13
C ASN A 829 14.69 -42.63 15.64
N LEU A 830 13.53 -43.15 16.10
CA LEU A 830 13.20 -43.36 17.51
C LEU A 830 13.04 -44.86 17.76
N ALA A 831 14.16 -45.58 17.82
CA ALA A 831 14.18 -47.01 18.08
C ALA A 831 13.62 -47.31 19.49
N GLY A 832 12.50 -48.05 19.55
CA GLY A 832 11.91 -48.55 20.80
C GLY A 832 10.55 -47.96 21.21
N TYR A 833 10.02 -46.96 20.50
CA TYR A 833 8.73 -46.34 20.83
C TYR A 833 7.62 -46.67 19.82
N ASN A 834 6.37 -46.75 20.29
CA ASN A 834 5.20 -47.15 19.50
C ASN A 834 4.04 -46.18 19.73
N VAL A 835 3.45 -45.62 18.67
CA VAL A 835 2.47 -44.52 18.74
C VAL A 835 1.04 -45.07 18.56
N THR A 836 0.16 -44.82 19.53
CA THR A 836 -1.16 -45.45 19.62
C THR A 836 -2.35 -44.53 19.33
N GLY A 837 -2.13 -43.22 19.16
CA GLY A 837 -3.20 -42.26 18.85
C GLY A 837 -2.71 -40.81 18.85
N TYR A 838 -3.58 -39.88 18.44
CA TYR A 838 -3.35 -38.43 18.53
C TYR A 838 -4.68 -37.69 18.75
N SER A 839 -4.62 -36.40 19.07
CA SER A 839 -5.81 -35.54 19.28
C SER A 839 -5.66 -34.22 18.54
N TYR A 840 -6.76 -33.70 17.99
CA TYR A 840 -6.83 -32.38 17.37
C TYR A 840 -8.21 -31.76 17.66
N ASN A 841 -8.25 -30.49 18.06
CA ASN A 841 -9.46 -29.76 18.46
C ASN A 841 -10.40 -30.57 19.39
N GLY A 842 -9.84 -31.23 20.41
CA GLY A 842 -10.58 -32.00 21.40
C GLY A 842 -11.01 -33.40 20.96
N VAL A 843 -10.86 -33.77 19.67
CA VAL A 843 -11.21 -35.10 19.17
C VAL A 843 -10.01 -36.02 19.23
N VAL A 844 -10.03 -36.97 20.17
CA VAL A 844 -9.05 -38.06 20.26
C VAL A 844 -9.33 -39.11 19.18
N ARG A 845 -8.31 -39.48 18.40
CA ARG A 845 -8.34 -40.58 17.43
C ARG A 845 -7.33 -41.65 17.83
N SER A 846 -7.82 -42.82 18.21
CA SER A 846 -7.00 -44.01 18.39
C SER A 846 -6.54 -44.56 17.05
N LEU A 847 -5.27 -44.97 16.97
CA LEU A 847 -4.77 -45.79 15.87
C LEU A 847 -5.12 -47.25 16.20
N GLN A 848 -6.33 -47.68 15.84
CA GLN A 848 -6.67 -49.10 15.92
C GLN A 848 -5.77 -49.91 14.98
N PRO A 849 -5.26 -51.08 15.40
CA PRO A 849 -4.72 -52.06 14.48
C PRO A 849 -5.84 -52.49 13.52
N ASN A 850 -5.58 -52.43 12.21
CA ASN A 850 -6.55 -52.86 11.20
C ASN A 850 -6.71 -54.39 11.25
N THR A 851 -7.65 -54.88 12.07
CA THR A 851 -8.06 -56.28 12.08
C THR A 851 -8.80 -56.59 10.78
N GLN A 852 -8.12 -57.26 9.84
CA GLN A 852 -8.74 -57.75 8.62
C GLN A 852 -9.70 -58.91 8.89
N THR A 853 -10.94 -58.77 8.44
CA THR A 853 -11.91 -59.85 8.19
C THR A 853 -12.73 -59.46 6.96
N SER A 854 -12.92 -60.29 5.93
CA SER A 854 -12.41 -61.66 5.70
C SER A 854 -12.64 -62.08 4.24
N ASN A 855 -11.74 -62.90 3.67
CA ASN A 855 -11.91 -63.80 2.51
C ASN A 855 -12.33 -63.16 1.17
N GLN A 856 -11.75 -63.50 0.01
CA GLN A 856 -11.40 -64.86 -0.46
C GLN A 856 -9.96 -65.02 -0.99
N ASP A 857 -9.48 -66.27 -0.93
CA ASP A 857 -8.75 -67.06 -1.96
C ASP A 857 -7.69 -66.39 -2.88
N SER A 858 -6.49 -66.97 -3.10
CA SER A 858 -5.95 -68.25 -2.60
C SER A 858 -4.42 -68.40 -2.74
N SER A 859 -3.84 -69.22 -1.86
CA SER A 859 -2.62 -70.05 -1.99
C SER A 859 -1.38 -69.59 -2.81
N SER A 860 -0.28 -69.32 -2.08
CA SER A 860 1.13 -69.62 -2.44
C SER A 860 1.77 -68.83 -3.62
N SER A 861 3.10 -68.70 -3.73
CA SER A 861 4.22 -69.37 -3.05
C SER A 861 5.43 -68.44 -2.82
N THR A 862 6.47 -68.95 -2.15
CA THR A 862 7.71 -68.22 -1.81
C THR A 862 8.75 -68.21 -2.95
N LEU A 863 9.50 -67.12 -3.13
CA LEU A 863 10.98 -67.20 -3.11
C LEU A 863 11.70 -65.84 -2.90
N ASN A 864 13.03 -65.96 -2.80
CA ASN A 864 14.04 -65.01 -2.33
C ASN A 864 14.57 -64.04 -3.42
N ILE A 865 15.23 -62.98 -2.95
CA ILE A 865 16.37 -62.26 -3.59
C ILE A 865 16.11 -61.67 -5.01
N GLY A 866 15.96 -60.34 -5.07
CA GLY A 866 15.77 -59.59 -6.33
C GLY A 866 16.18 -58.11 -6.29
N VAL A 867 17.08 -57.71 -5.38
CA VAL A 867 17.60 -56.33 -5.29
C VAL A 867 18.65 -56.08 -6.41
N VAL A 868 18.94 -54.81 -6.68
CA VAL A 868 19.99 -54.25 -7.58
C VAL A 868 19.55 -53.91 -9.02
N ILE A 869 18.81 -54.75 -9.75
CA ILE A 869 18.62 -54.50 -11.21
C ILE A 869 17.40 -53.61 -11.56
N GLY A 870 16.33 -53.60 -10.76
CA GLY A 870 15.07 -52.90 -11.11
C GLY A 870 15.12 -51.36 -11.08
N ALA A 871 16.04 -50.76 -10.32
CA ALA A 871 15.99 -49.33 -9.98
C ALA A 871 16.29 -48.37 -11.15
N VAL A 872 17.06 -48.82 -12.15
CA VAL A 872 17.57 -47.94 -13.23
C VAL A 872 16.53 -47.69 -14.33
N ILE A 873 15.59 -48.62 -14.56
CA ILE A 873 14.66 -48.57 -15.69
C ILE A 873 13.39 -47.75 -15.35
N GLY A 874 12.96 -47.74 -14.08
CA GLY A 874 11.75 -47.02 -13.66
C GLY A 874 11.83 -45.49 -13.78
N ALA A 875 13.01 -44.91 -13.52
CA ALA A 875 13.20 -43.46 -13.47
C ALA A 875 13.01 -42.76 -14.83
N VAL A 876 13.37 -43.43 -15.94
CA VAL A 876 13.37 -42.84 -17.28
C VAL A 876 11.97 -42.77 -17.91
N LEU A 877 11.06 -43.68 -17.51
CA LEU A 877 9.71 -43.75 -18.06
C LEU A 877 8.70 -42.82 -17.35
N GLY A 878 8.87 -42.56 -16.05
CA GLY A 878 7.96 -41.71 -15.28
C GLY A 878 7.93 -40.24 -15.75
N VAL A 879 9.10 -39.65 -16.01
CA VAL A 879 9.23 -38.23 -16.41
C VAL A 879 8.51 -37.95 -17.74
N SER A 880 8.66 -38.86 -18.71
CA SER A 880 8.09 -38.73 -20.06
C SER A 880 6.56 -38.64 -20.06
N ILE A 881 5.89 -39.34 -19.14
CA ILE A 881 4.41 -39.37 -19.05
C ILE A 881 3.87 -38.06 -18.45
N ILE A 882 4.56 -37.48 -17.47
CA ILE A 882 4.14 -36.24 -16.80
C ILE A 882 4.21 -35.05 -17.76
N VAL A 883 5.26 -34.95 -18.58
CA VAL A 883 5.42 -33.87 -19.58
C VAL A 883 4.36 -33.94 -20.69
N LEU A 884 3.96 -35.14 -21.12
CA LEU A 884 2.86 -35.31 -22.08
C LEU A 884 1.50 -34.94 -21.47
N GLY A 885 1.26 -35.31 -20.20
CA GLY A 885 0.02 -34.98 -19.50
C GLY A 885 -0.21 -33.47 -19.33
N THR A 886 0.81 -32.73 -18.91
CA THR A 886 0.71 -31.26 -18.74
C THR A 886 0.52 -30.54 -20.08
N PHE A 887 1.22 -30.96 -21.14
CA PHE A 887 1.09 -30.36 -22.47
C PHE A 887 -0.31 -30.55 -23.07
N PHE A 888 -0.92 -31.74 -22.92
CA PHE A 888 -2.31 -31.99 -23.36
C PHE A 888 -3.35 -31.27 -22.49
N GLY A 889 -3.17 -31.24 -21.16
CA GLY A 889 -4.07 -30.54 -20.25
C GLY A 889 -4.17 -29.04 -20.54
N TYR A 890 -3.02 -28.37 -20.72
CA TYR A 890 -2.97 -26.94 -21.05
C TYR A 890 -3.62 -26.62 -22.41
N ARG A 891 -3.43 -27.50 -23.41
CA ARG A 891 -4.04 -27.35 -24.75
C ARG A 891 -5.56 -27.58 -24.75
N ALA A 892 -6.07 -28.43 -23.86
CA ALA A 892 -7.51 -28.61 -23.66
C ALA A 892 -8.15 -27.42 -22.92
N TYR A 893 -7.46 -26.83 -21.94
CA TYR A 893 -7.91 -25.66 -21.19
C TYR A 893 -8.04 -24.42 -22.10
N LYS A 894 -7.00 -24.12 -22.90
CA LYS A 894 -6.95 -22.92 -23.77
C LYS A 894 -8.04 -22.88 -24.86
N ASN A 895 -8.63 -24.02 -25.21
CA ASN A 895 -9.64 -24.12 -26.28
C ASN A 895 -11.10 -23.96 -25.80
N LYS A 896 -11.36 -23.69 -24.50
CA LYS A 896 -12.73 -23.65 -23.95
C LYS A 896 -13.25 -22.28 -23.49
N ILE A 897 -12.47 -21.21 -23.62
CA ILE A 897 -12.89 -19.85 -23.19
C ILE A 897 -13.03 -18.93 -24.41
N LYS A 898 -14.28 -18.62 -24.79
CA LYS A 898 -14.62 -17.36 -25.47
C LYS A 898 -14.95 -16.32 -24.39
N PRO A 899 -14.55 -15.05 -24.54
CA PRO A 899 -14.80 -14.04 -23.51
C PRO A 899 -16.28 -13.66 -23.45
N VAL A 900 -16.84 -13.72 -22.24
CA VAL A 900 -18.09 -13.05 -21.86
C VAL A 900 -17.76 -12.19 -20.64
N ARG A 901 -18.18 -10.92 -20.64
CA ARG A 901 -18.03 -10.03 -19.48
C ARG A 901 -18.89 -10.54 -18.33
N LEU A 902 -18.34 -10.54 -17.13
CA LEU A 902 -19.12 -10.36 -15.91
C LEU A 902 -18.61 -9.11 -15.21
N LEU A 903 -19.45 -8.07 -15.25
CA LEU A 903 -19.53 -7.06 -14.22
C LEU A 903 -20.67 -7.53 -13.31
N ASP A 904 -20.41 -7.72 -12.03
CA ASP A 904 -21.47 -7.90 -11.04
C ASP A 904 -21.46 -6.65 -10.13
N ASP A 905 -22.41 -5.76 -10.40
CA ASP A 905 -22.73 -4.56 -9.62
C ASP A 905 -24.05 -4.85 -8.87
N PRO A 906 -24.07 -4.85 -7.52
CA PRO A 906 -25.15 -5.48 -6.77
C PRO A 906 -26.37 -4.57 -6.55
N ASP A 907 -27.08 -4.19 -7.61
CA ASP A 907 -28.41 -3.56 -7.47
C ASP A 907 -29.30 -3.65 -8.73
N ALA A 908 -30.29 -4.55 -8.74
CA ALA A 908 -31.52 -4.47 -9.58
C ALA A 908 -32.52 -5.61 -9.30
N ALA A 909 -33.48 -5.39 -8.40
CA ALA A 909 -34.66 -6.24 -8.28
C ALA A 909 -35.95 -5.45 -8.55
N ASN A 910 -36.52 -5.60 -9.75
CA ASN A 910 -37.96 -5.85 -10.00
C ASN A 910 -38.40 -5.58 -11.46
N SER A 911 -39.02 -6.61 -12.06
CA SER A 911 -40.10 -6.58 -13.07
C SER A 911 -40.25 -5.42 -14.08
N PHE A 912 -40.32 -5.77 -15.37
CA PHE A 912 -41.59 -5.72 -16.10
C PHE A 912 -41.58 -6.64 -17.33
N GLU A 913 -42.65 -7.41 -17.53
CA GLU A 913 -42.95 -8.14 -18.78
C GLU A 913 -43.62 -7.17 -19.78
N PRO A 914 -43.53 -7.37 -21.12
CA PRO A 914 -44.51 -8.27 -21.74
C PRO A 914 -44.09 -9.01 -23.03
N GLN A 915 -44.57 -10.26 -23.12
CA GLN A 915 -45.07 -10.98 -24.30
C GLN A 915 -44.20 -11.23 -25.57
N SER A 916 -44.44 -12.43 -26.13
CA SER A 916 -43.82 -12.95 -27.35
C SER A 916 -44.49 -12.50 -28.65
N ARG A 917 -43.75 -12.60 -29.77
CA ARG A 917 -44.20 -13.34 -30.97
C ARG A 917 -43.05 -13.75 -31.88
N ARG A 918 -43.35 -14.56 -32.90
CA ARG A 918 -42.42 -15.41 -33.66
C ARG A 918 -42.03 -14.83 -35.03
N ASN A 919 -40.87 -15.28 -35.50
CA ASN A 919 -40.47 -15.65 -36.88
C ASN A 919 -40.95 -14.81 -38.07
N GLY A 920 -39.98 -14.40 -38.91
CA GLY A 920 -40.20 -13.99 -40.29
C GLY A 920 -38.90 -14.08 -41.09
N GLU A 921 -38.71 -15.19 -41.81
CA GLU A 921 -37.58 -15.35 -42.73
C GLU A 921 -37.85 -14.62 -44.05
N SER A 922 -36.81 -14.07 -44.68
CA SER A 922 -36.53 -14.32 -46.11
C SER A 922 -35.20 -13.69 -46.53
N SER A 923 -34.53 -14.35 -47.46
CA SER A 923 -33.33 -13.87 -48.14
C SER A 923 -33.67 -13.28 -49.50
N LEU A 924 -32.87 -12.33 -49.98
CA LEU A 924 -32.49 -12.24 -51.40
C LEU A 924 -31.32 -11.26 -51.60
N LYS A 925 -30.44 -11.58 -52.56
CA LYS A 925 -29.46 -10.66 -53.14
C LYS A 925 -30.11 -9.90 -54.30
N ILE A 926 -29.63 -8.69 -54.61
CA ILE A 926 -29.45 -8.18 -55.98
C ILE A 926 -28.59 -6.89 -55.97
N GLU A 927 -27.73 -6.78 -56.98
CA GLU A 927 -26.94 -5.63 -57.45
C GLU A 927 -27.19 -5.51 -58.96
N PRO A 928 -26.78 -4.44 -59.69
CA PRO A 928 -26.40 -3.08 -59.30
C PRO A 928 -27.16 -2.01 -60.14
N THR A 929 -26.80 -0.71 -60.09
CA THR A 929 -26.57 0.17 -61.28
C THR A 929 -26.11 1.61 -60.92
N ASP A 930 -25.49 2.27 -61.90
CA ASP A 930 -24.87 3.61 -61.90
C ASP A 930 -25.90 4.78 -61.78
N SER A 931 -25.56 6.07 -61.65
CA SER A 931 -24.42 6.87 -62.17
C SER A 931 -24.40 8.29 -61.54
N ALA A 932 -23.66 9.29 -62.06
CA ALA A 932 -22.21 9.53 -62.04
C ALA A 932 -21.87 10.74 -62.95
N LEU A 933 -21.03 11.73 -62.55
CA LEU A 933 -20.49 12.74 -63.49
C LEU A 933 -19.22 13.50 -63.03
N ASN A 934 -18.43 13.94 -64.03
CA ASN A 934 -17.41 15.00 -64.08
C ASN A 934 -16.02 14.87 -63.40
N SER A 935 -15.01 14.75 -64.28
CA SER A 935 -13.58 15.08 -64.17
C SER A 935 -13.28 16.18 -65.25
N PRO A 936 -12.09 16.43 -65.88
CA PRO A 936 -10.75 15.78 -65.86
C PRO A 936 -9.51 16.75 -65.96
N ILE A 937 -8.34 16.23 -66.41
CA ILE A 937 -7.16 16.89 -67.05
C ILE A 937 -6.07 17.47 -66.09
N GLN A 938 -4.75 17.17 -66.21
CA GLN A 938 -4.00 16.22 -67.07
C GLN A 938 -2.63 15.75 -66.48
N ASN A 939 -2.01 14.76 -67.16
CA ASN A 939 -0.69 14.10 -66.97
C ASN A 939 0.36 14.67 -68.00
N PRO A 940 1.64 14.21 -68.18
CA PRO A 940 2.23 12.87 -67.93
C PRO A 940 3.74 12.73 -67.52
N SER A 941 4.19 11.47 -67.39
CA SER A 941 5.58 10.93 -67.23
C SER A 941 6.25 10.63 -68.61
N PRO A 942 7.22 9.69 -68.87
CA PRO A 942 8.09 8.79 -68.03
C PRO A 942 9.59 8.65 -68.51
N ILE A 943 10.40 7.68 -67.99
CA ILE A 943 11.21 6.64 -68.75
C ILE A 943 12.45 6.03 -67.99
N GLU A 944 12.42 4.70 -67.83
CA GLU A 944 13.43 3.57 -67.88
C GLU A 944 14.88 3.49 -67.26
N HIS A 945 15.12 2.31 -66.66
CA HIS A 945 16.26 1.33 -66.68
C HIS A 945 17.78 1.69 -66.62
N GLY A 946 18.53 0.87 -65.85
CA GLY A 946 19.99 0.63 -65.97
C GLY A 946 20.55 -0.34 -64.90
N SER A 947 21.56 -1.18 -65.22
CA SER A 947 22.03 -2.30 -64.34
C SER A 947 23.54 -2.63 -64.41
N ASN A 948 24.03 -3.36 -63.38
CA ASN A 948 25.21 -4.26 -63.33
C ASN A 948 26.67 -3.75 -63.13
N ILE A 949 27.22 -4.08 -61.95
CA ILE A 949 28.43 -4.91 -61.68
C ILE A 949 29.64 -4.86 -62.68
N ILE A 950 30.82 -4.44 -62.19
CA ILE A 950 32.17 -4.98 -62.54
C ILE A 950 33.03 -5.08 -61.26
N ARG A 951 34.08 -5.94 -61.26
CA ARG A 951 34.93 -6.33 -60.11
C ARG A 951 36.33 -5.67 -60.08
N ASP A 952 37.02 -5.88 -58.95
CA ASP A 952 38.47 -6.15 -58.73
C ASP A 952 39.56 -5.44 -59.55
N VAL A 953 40.59 -4.90 -58.86
CA VAL A 953 42.00 -5.41 -58.88
C VAL A 953 42.90 -4.58 -57.92
N SER A 954 44.05 -5.13 -57.52
CA SER A 954 44.95 -4.67 -56.44
C SER A 954 46.30 -4.10 -56.95
N VAL A 955 47.21 -3.75 -56.02
CA VAL A 955 48.68 -3.51 -56.18
C VAL A 955 49.06 -2.08 -56.66
N LYS A 956 49.80 -1.23 -55.91
CA LYS A 956 51.25 -1.35 -55.56
C LYS A 956 51.75 -0.25 -54.57
N ASN A 957 52.82 -0.53 -53.82
CA ASN A 957 53.67 0.47 -53.11
C ASN A 957 54.79 1.04 -54.01
N PRO A 958 55.38 2.19 -53.64
CA PRO A 958 56.76 2.24 -53.08
C PRO A 958 56.84 3.08 -51.78
N THR A 959 57.61 2.76 -50.71
CA THR A 959 59.09 2.75 -50.52
C THR A 959 59.78 4.08 -50.88
N VAL A 960 60.69 4.67 -50.07
CA VAL A 960 62.08 4.20 -49.73
C VAL A 960 62.71 5.02 -48.54
N SER A 961 63.52 4.36 -47.67
CA SER A 961 64.58 4.82 -46.68
C SER A 961 64.36 6.03 -45.74
N LEU A 962 64.67 6.03 -44.41
CA LEU A 962 65.87 5.64 -43.60
C LEU A 962 67.11 6.55 -43.76
N PRO A 963 68.06 6.66 -42.77
CA PRO A 963 68.17 6.09 -41.40
C PRO A 963 68.32 7.17 -40.27
N VAL A 964 68.46 6.88 -38.96
CA VAL A 964 69.72 6.59 -38.17
C VAL A 964 69.37 6.58 -36.64
N ASN A 965 70.14 6.09 -35.64
CA ASN A 965 70.81 4.79 -35.36
C ASN A 965 71.47 4.80 -33.94
N ARG A 966 71.28 3.78 -33.07
CA ARG A 966 71.92 3.55 -31.72
C ARG A 966 71.48 4.53 -30.60
N VAL A 967 71.61 4.25 -29.28
CA VAL A 967 72.54 3.40 -28.47
C VAL A 967 71.79 2.54 -27.41
N ASN A 968 72.45 1.49 -26.88
CA ASN A 968 71.93 0.50 -25.92
C ASN A 968 72.39 0.71 -24.46
N SER A 969 71.47 0.46 -23.51
CA SER A 969 71.70 -0.17 -22.18
C SER A 969 72.54 0.55 -21.11
N PRO A 970 72.51 0.11 -19.82
CA PRO A 970 71.32 -0.16 -19.00
C PRO A 970 71.44 0.38 -17.55
N SER A 971 70.35 0.41 -16.79
CA SER A 971 70.40 0.50 -15.31
C SER A 971 69.21 -0.21 -14.67
N ILE A 972 69.49 -1.17 -13.78
CA ILE A 972 68.49 -1.85 -12.95
C ILE A 972 68.34 -1.06 -11.64
N LEU A 973 67.10 -0.77 -11.24
CA LEU A 973 66.81 -0.33 -9.87
C LEU A 973 65.55 -1.03 -9.38
N ASN A 974 65.72 -2.00 -8.47
CA ASN A 974 64.60 -2.62 -7.77
C ASN A 974 64.14 -1.68 -6.66
N THR A 975 62.96 -1.07 -6.82
CA THR A 975 62.19 -0.48 -5.72
C THR A 975 60.93 -1.30 -5.48
N PRO A 976 60.59 -1.67 -4.24
CA PRO A 976 59.31 -2.32 -3.96
C PRO A 976 58.18 -1.32 -4.18
N ARG A 977 57.20 -1.64 -5.06
CA ARG A 977 55.95 -0.88 -5.15
C ARG A 977 55.22 -0.96 -3.81
N ALA A 978 54.78 0.18 -3.28
CA ALA A 978 53.81 0.21 -2.19
C ALA A 978 52.45 -0.33 -2.68
N PRO A 979 51.65 -1.01 -1.82
CA PRO A 979 50.35 -1.53 -2.19
C PRO A 979 49.34 -0.40 -2.44
N SER A 980 48.51 -0.55 -3.47
CA SER A 980 47.44 0.37 -3.82
C SER A 980 46.38 0.43 -2.72
N ALA A 981 46.31 1.54 -1.98
CA ALA A 981 45.28 1.75 -0.96
C ALA A 981 44.01 2.37 -1.56
N ALA A 982 42.89 1.64 -1.52
CA ALA A 982 41.58 2.22 -1.75
C ALA A 982 41.19 3.09 -0.55
N ILE A 983 40.97 4.39 -0.76
CA ILE A 983 40.54 5.32 0.29
C ILE A 983 39.02 5.31 0.39
N SER A 984 38.48 4.72 1.47
CA SER A 984 37.10 4.91 1.89
C SER A 984 37.05 5.90 3.05
N VAL A 985 36.19 6.91 2.98
CA VAL A 985 36.04 7.94 4.01
C VAL A 985 34.86 7.59 4.90
N THR A 986 35.12 6.91 6.01
CA THR A 986 34.09 6.60 7.02
C THR A 986 34.09 7.64 8.13
N MET A 987 33.01 8.43 8.22
CA MET A 987 32.73 9.26 9.40
C MET A 987 32.15 8.37 10.51
N LEU A 988 32.98 7.95 11.46
CA LEU A 988 32.54 7.21 12.65
C LEU A 988 31.98 8.19 13.70
N ASP A 989 30.67 8.42 13.65
CA ASP A 989 29.98 9.16 14.70
C ASP A 989 30.02 8.39 16.03
N PHE A 990 30.72 8.94 17.02
CA PHE A 990 30.70 8.43 18.39
C PHE A 990 29.31 8.70 19.01
N THR A 991 28.61 7.63 19.38
CA THR A 991 27.26 7.66 19.97
C THR A 991 27.24 8.38 21.31
N ARG A 992 26.98 9.70 21.27
CA ARG A 992 26.78 10.53 22.47
C ARG A 992 25.34 10.43 22.94
N GLN A 993 25.13 9.97 24.18
CA GLN A 993 23.79 9.91 24.77
C GLN A 993 23.14 11.31 24.83
N ALA A 994 21.84 11.37 24.56
CA ALA A 994 21.10 12.62 24.52
C ALA A 994 20.91 13.23 25.93
N ASN A 995 21.63 14.33 26.20
CA ASN A 995 21.21 15.36 27.15
C ASN A 995 22.12 16.61 27.07
N GLY A 996 21.52 17.80 26.98
CA GLY A 996 22.16 19.06 27.40
C GLY A 996 22.96 19.88 26.36
N GLN A 997 22.30 20.91 25.82
CA GLN A 997 22.84 22.15 25.23
C GLN A 997 23.75 22.09 23.98
N HIS A 998 23.48 23.00 23.04
CA HIS A 998 24.33 23.26 21.87
C HIS A 998 25.62 23.98 22.26
N MET A 999 26.77 23.51 21.76
CA MET A 999 27.99 24.29 21.64
C MET A 999 28.50 24.22 20.19
N ASN A 1000 28.75 25.38 19.59
CA ASN A 1000 29.32 25.49 18.24
C ASN A 1000 30.82 25.23 18.27
N CYS A 1001 31.23 23.97 18.11
CA CYS A 1001 32.62 23.62 17.82
C CYS A 1001 32.81 23.46 16.30
N LYS A 1002 33.65 24.30 15.69
CA LYS A 1002 34.29 23.94 14.42
C LYS A 1002 35.15 22.70 14.65
N MET A 1003 35.07 21.72 13.77
CA MET A 1003 36.13 20.70 13.65
C MET A 1003 37.39 21.37 13.04
N PRO A 1004 38.60 20.92 13.42
CA PRO A 1004 39.84 21.35 12.77
C PRO A 1004 40.00 20.69 11.39
N ASP A 1005 40.83 21.29 10.53
CA ASP A 1005 41.17 20.73 9.23
C ASP A 1005 41.96 19.42 9.37
N VAL A 1006 41.63 18.42 8.53
CA VAL A 1006 42.34 17.14 8.49
C VAL A 1006 43.45 17.22 7.45
N GLU A 1007 44.69 17.46 7.90
CA GLU A 1007 45.87 17.30 7.04
C GLU A 1007 46.11 15.82 6.72
N LEU A 1008 46.12 15.50 5.42
CA LEU A 1008 46.55 14.19 4.94
C LEU A 1008 48.08 14.06 5.07
N ILE A 1009 48.53 13.03 5.77
CA ILE A 1009 49.97 12.74 5.92
C ILE A 1009 50.55 12.43 4.54
N LYS A 1010 51.39 13.34 4.04
CA LYS A 1010 52.17 13.16 2.82
C LYS A 1010 53.25 12.11 3.07
N PHE A 1011 53.14 10.96 2.42
CA PHE A 1011 54.27 10.06 2.20
C PHE A 1011 55.10 10.59 1.03
N GLU A 1012 56.43 10.53 1.15
CA GLU A 1012 57.39 10.91 0.09
C GLU A 1012 57.93 9.67 -0.64
#